data_AF-A0A7C4HX16-F1
#
_entry.id   AF-A0A7C4HX16-F1
#
_cell.length_a   1.000
_cell.length_b   1.000
_cell.length_c   1.000
_cell.angle_alpha   90.00
_cell.angle_beta   90.00
_cell.angle_gamma   90.00
#
_symmetry.space_group_name_H-M   'P 1'
#
loop_
_entity.id
_entity.type
_entity.pdbx_description
1 polymer ?
#
loop_
_entity_poly.entity_id
_entity_poly.type
_entity_poly.pdbx_seq_one_letter_code
_entity_poly.pdbx_strand_id
1 'polypeptide(L)'
;MRWKVALSLVLLLLVGLGLISILNLSEVHAQVPYSGPWVGEVRFYEEPDTAIAVEKLIAGHYDIHFDDIDSATILRRVQEAKLPYAVSYGLYYEITLNYRCVQNETTGEIIEPVFPNPSKLPRPEVEGKILFNPFCNRRIRYAVHFLMSREFMAEKIAEGLAVPRYTSITPAFPDYGRYADIILAIERELAYNLAKARDIVFEEMPKMGAELREGRWYYKGEPVVLIFLIRTEDVRKDIGDYVASQLERLGFTVLRVYGTSAMLAPYWIRADPDDGTFHLYTGGWITTIVSRDQGSTFGYFYSKLGRPEPLWQKIINTPEFYEVAEKLYYNKFKTLEERRELFEKALWLSVTVENQRIFILHRIAAWARRPNVVLAADLAGGYSGAWLWGWTIRFTDIPKEQNRDKTVRIAIPQLLVEPWNPIGGSNWIFDMTVIRATADIPYYYDPYSGLTWPQWIKRATVYVHEDLPVAKTLDWVDLQRVSEITVPDDAWLFYDCKGKKIWTWGEAKQNPNITQELFNVPYNFTEPPLVKVVVEYDDRLFTGVFKWHDGSPFSIADMVYVFTIAFDRVCIGSDLYDSAAIPGFTAWFPTFKGIKIVSTNPLIIEWYSTEWYMDAEWIASDAADEIWPYYAQGPGAWHTVELFAQGERAKIVAFTTSKATALKVPRADFLIPPSQLIDQLRSNIDKSYVPYPEVLGKYLTPAEAKARWQNLLAWYDKYKHVWVANGPFYLESFTTAPKTIVLKANREHPLSAAKWEFLGEPPIPVIHVEVPSTIYRGREYAITLELTDKAGNPYPNEFVEFVSYVVIHEGGILSGKATPLAEGLWELVLTPELTGKLSVGVAEIRFIAVSKIIGLPSIEAKTVTITIPPEQIFEEITRVQRSLEEQMRTVQKSLEEQMARMREEITKTLGLAVASAIEDLGRTISDAMNAITGQVGTAMNVISSAVNATQRSVDEAKSSIQAEISGVKSDLRSVETRLREENEITRRDVAALSTVVYAVIALVVVNLVVSIVTLIRRK
;
A
#
# COMPACT_ATOMS: atom_id res chain seq x y z
N MET A 1 -46.99 -2.97 -74.05
CA MET A 1 -47.55 -2.52 -72.74
C MET A 1 -47.56 -3.63 -71.68
N ARG A 2 -47.96 -4.87 -72.01
CA ARG A 2 -48.06 -5.99 -71.05
C ARG A 2 -46.75 -6.49 -70.43
N TRP A 3 -45.62 -6.43 -71.14
CA TRP A 3 -44.31 -6.84 -70.60
C TRP A 3 -43.72 -5.87 -69.56
N LYS A 4 -44.02 -4.57 -69.67
CA LYS A 4 -43.56 -3.56 -68.71
C LYS A 4 -44.27 -3.68 -67.36
N VAL A 5 -45.55 -4.06 -67.36
CA VAL A 5 -46.34 -4.28 -66.14
C VAL A 5 -45.89 -5.55 -65.41
N ALA A 6 -45.58 -6.62 -66.14
CA ALA A 6 -45.05 -7.86 -65.56
C ALA A 6 -43.66 -7.67 -64.94
N LEU A 7 -42.77 -6.92 -65.60
CA LEU A 7 -41.44 -6.61 -65.06
C LEU A 7 -41.51 -5.73 -63.81
N SER A 8 -42.41 -4.74 -63.78
CA SER A 8 -42.64 -3.90 -62.59
C SER A 8 -43.24 -4.68 -61.42
N LEU A 9 -44.12 -5.64 -61.66
CA LEU A 9 -44.67 -6.52 -60.62
C LEU A 9 -43.61 -7.46 -60.04
N VAL A 10 -42.73 -8.02 -60.87
CA VAL A 10 -41.61 -8.86 -60.41
C VAL A 10 -40.58 -8.04 -59.64
N LEU A 11 -40.28 -6.81 -60.07
CA LEU A 11 -39.39 -5.92 -59.33
C LEU A 11 -39.98 -5.49 -57.98
N LEU A 12 -41.29 -5.22 -57.92
CA LEU A 12 -42.00 -4.91 -56.67
C LEU A 12 -42.05 -6.10 -55.72
N LEU A 13 -42.18 -7.33 -56.24
CA LEU A 13 -42.12 -8.55 -55.43
C LEU A 13 -40.72 -8.82 -54.90
N LEU A 14 -39.68 -8.59 -55.69
CA LEU A 14 -38.27 -8.75 -55.27
C LEU A 14 -37.84 -7.66 -54.28
N VAL A 15 -38.31 -6.41 -54.44
CA VAL A 15 -38.10 -5.33 -53.47
C VAL A 15 -38.91 -5.58 -52.20
N GLY A 16 -40.14 -6.11 -52.31
CA GLY A 16 -40.95 -6.53 -51.17
C GLY A 16 -40.35 -7.69 -50.38
N LEU A 17 -39.80 -8.71 -51.05
CA LEU A 17 -39.10 -9.82 -50.42
C LEU A 17 -37.74 -9.39 -49.83
N GLY A 18 -37.05 -8.45 -50.47
CA GLY A 18 -35.84 -7.81 -49.92
C GLY A 18 -36.12 -6.98 -48.68
N LEU A 19 -37.23 -6.23 -48.65
CA LEU A 19 -37.68 -5.46 -47.48
C LEU A 19 -38.17 -6.36 -46.34
N ILE A 20 -38.81 -7.50 -46.62
CA ILE A 20 -39.18 -8.49 -45.58
C ILE A 20 -37.93 -9.19 -45.04
N SER A 21 -36.87 -9.34 -45.84
CA SER A 21 -35.59 -9.90 -45.39
C SER A 21 -34.77 -8.91 -44.54
N ILE A 22 -34.89 -7.59 -44.82
CA ILE A 22 -34.25 -6.52 -44.04
C ILE A 22 -35.06 -6.19 -42.77
N LEU A 23 -36.39 -6.35 -42.80
CA LEU A 23 -37.25 -6.17 -41.62
C LEU A 23 -37.26 -7.39 -40.67
N ASN A 24 -36.80 -8.56 -41.11
CA ASN A 24 -36.57 -9.74 -40.25
C ASN A 24 -35.11 -9.91 -39.80
N LEU A 25 -34.23 -8.95 -40.07
CA LEU A 25 -32.82 -8.94 -39.63
C LEU A 25 -32.50 -7.85 -38.60
N SER A 26 -33.53 -7.26 -38.00
CA SER A 26 -33.38 -6.35 -36.87
C SER A 26 -34.46 -6.54 -35.81
N GLU A 27 -34.74 -7.79 -35.45
CA GLU A 27 -34.82 -8.08 -34.02
C GLU A 27 -33.37 -8.29 -33.55
N VAL A 28 -32.64 -7.18 -33.40
CA VAL A 28 -31.66 -7.13 -32.32
C VAL A 28 -32.52 -7.38 -31.09
N HIS A 29 -32.57 -8.64 -30.63
CA HIS A 29 -32.96 -8.92 -29.27
C HIS A 29 -32.10 -7.97 -28.45
N ALA A 30 -32.70 -6.90 -27.93
CA ALA A 30 -32.06 -6.07 -26.93
C ALA A 30 -31.68 -7.05 -25.84
N GLN A 31 -30.41 -7.41 -25.82
CA GLN A 31 -29.84 -8.41 -24.93
C GLN A 31 -30.22 -7.91 -23.54
N VAL A 32 -31.12 -8.63 -22.86
CA VAL A 32 -31.57 -8.24 -21.52
C VAL A 32 -30.31 -7.98 -20.70
N PRO A 33 -30.14 -6.78 -20.12
CA PRO A 33 -28.92 -6.45 -19.40
C PRO A 33 -28.59 -7.53 -18.39
N TYR A 34 -27.32 -7.95 -18.37
CA TYR A 34 -26.79 -8.93 -17.44
C TYR A 34 -27.17 -8.58 -15.99
N SER A 35 -28.00 -9.39 -15.32
CA SER A 35 -28.44 -9.16 -13.94
C SER A 35 -27.67 -10.07 -12.97
N GLY A 36 -27.08 -9.50 -11.92
CA GLY A 36 -26.24 -10.23 -10.96
C GLY A 36 -24.82 -10.56 -11.46
N PRO A 37 -24.12 -11.51 -10.82
CA PRO A 37 -22.74 -11.89 -11.14
C PRO A 37 -22.64 -12.65 -12.47
N TRP A 38 -21.44 -12.78 -13.04
CA TRP A 38 -21.25 -13.52 -14.28
C TRP A 38 -21.58 -15.01 -14.15
N VAL A 39 -20.96 -15.70 -13.19
CA VAL A 39 -21.07 -17.15 -13.03
C VAL A 39 -22.32 -17.56 -12.28
N GLY A 40 -22.83 -18.77 -12.53
CA GLY A 40 -24.05 -19.29 -11.90
C GLY A 40 -23.86 -19.81 -10.49
N GLU A 41 -22.68 -20.32 -10.20
CA GLU A 41 -22.37 -20.99 -8.94
C GLU A 41 -20.88 -20.87 -8.61
N VAL A 42 -20.58 -20.77 -7.32
CA VAL A 42 -19.22 -20.85 -6.79
C VAL A 42 -19.20 -21.91 -5.68
N ARG A 43 -18.22 -22.81 -5.73
CA ARG A 43 -18.02 -23.86 -4.72
C ARG A 43 -16.68 -23.68 -4.06
N PHE A 44 -16.66 -23.56 -2.74
CA PHE A 44 -15.46 -23.52 -1.94
C PHE A 44 -15.16 -24.89 -1.34
N TYR A 45 -13.89 -25.28 -1.44
CA TYR A 45 -13.34 -26.51 -0.86
C TYR A 45 -12.18 -26.15 0.07
N GLU A 46 -12.24 -26.66 1.30
CA GLU A 46 -11.12 -26.55 2.23
C GLU A 46 -9.94 -27.40 1.71
N GLU A 47 -8.80 -26.76 1.45
CA GLU A 47 -7.55 -27.38 1.03
C GLU A 47 -6.38 -26.67 1.75
N PRO A 48 -5.97 -27.17 2.93
CA PRO A 48 -4.93 -26.53 3.75
C PRO A 48 -3.51 -26.60 3.15
N ASP A 49 -3.28 -27.44 2.14
CA ASP A 49 -1.96 -27.63 1.52
C ASP A 49 -1.92 -26.94 0.14
N THR A 50 -1.14 -25.86 0.05
CA THR A 50 -0.96 -25.06 -1.16
C THR A 50 -0.38 -25.86 -2.33
N ALA A 51 0.52 -26.83 -2.08
CA ALA A 51 1.08 -27.65 -3.15
C ALA A 51 0.01 -28.59 -3.74
N ILE A 52 -0.81 -29.21 -2.89
CA ILE A 52 -1.96 -30.02 -3.32
C ILE A 52 -2.98 -29.16 -4.07
N ALA A 53 -3.27 -27.94 -3.58
CA ALA A 53 -4.16 -27.01 -4.24
C ALA A 53 -3.67 -26.66 -5.66
N VAL A 54 -2.37 -26.39 -5.83
CA VAL A 54 -1.74 -26.11 -7.13
C VAL A 54 -1.77 -27.32 -8.06
N GLU A 55 -1.46 -28.53 -7.61
CA GLU A 55 -1.56 -29.71 -8.48
C GLU A 55 -3.01 -30.00 -8.90
N LYS A 56 -3.98 -29.79 -8.01
CA LYS A 56 -5.41 -29.87 -8.34
C LYS A 56 -5.86 -28.76 -9.29
N LEU A 57 -5.26 -27.58 -9.22
CA LEU A 57 -5.46 -26.48 -10.17
C LEU A 57 -4.93 -26.84 -11.56
N ILE A 58 -3.72 -27.43 -11.63
CA ILE A 58 -3.10 -27.94 -12.87
C ILE A 58 -3.96 -29.05 -13.48
N ALA A 59 -4.44 -29.99 -12.67
CA ALA A 59 -5.32 -31.08 -13.09
C ALA A 59 -6.75 -30.63 -13.45
N GLY A 60 -7.10 -29.36 -13.19
CA GLY A 60 -8.42 -28.81 -13.49
C GLY A 60 -9.54 -29.25 -12.53
N HIS A 61 -9.18 -29.74 -11.34
CA HIS A 61 -10.12 -30.01 -10.25
C HIS A 61 -10.58 -28.73 -9.55
N TYR A 62 -9.67 -27.75 -9.43
CA TYR A 62 -9.98 -26.39 -9.01
C TYR A 62 -9.80 -25.43 -10.19
N ASP A 63 -10.45 -24.28 -10.09
CA ASP A 63 -10.38 -23.20 -11.08
C ASP A 63 -9.53 -22.03 -10.56
N ILE A 64 -9.51 -21.82 -9.24
CA ILE A 64 -8.73 -20.77 -8.56
C ILE A 64 -8.30 -21.26 -7.17
N HIS A 65 -7.14 -20.81 -6.71
CA HIS A 65 -6.70 -20.94 -5.31
C HIS A 65 -6.77 -19.58 -4.60
N PHE A 66 -7.52 -19.50 -3.50
CA PHE A 66 -7.76 -18.30 -2.69
C PHE A 66 -6.79 -18.22 -1.51
N ASP A 67 -5.51 -18.42 -1.78
CA ASP A 67 -4.41 -18.17 -0.85
C ASP A 67 -3.16 -17.76 -1.63
N ASP A 68 -2.20 -17.16 -0.94
CA ASP A 68 -0.91 -16.84 -1.54
C ASP A 68 0.03 -18.04 -1.62
N ILE A 69 0.87 -18.03 -2.65
CA ILE A 69 1.96 -18.98 -2.84
C ILE A 69 3.19 -18.38 -2.20
N ASP A 70 3.58 -18.95 -1.07
CA ASP A 70 4.68 -18.47 -0.24
C ASP A 70 6.01 -19.19 -0.52
N SER A 71 6.00 -20.25 -1.34
CA SER A 71 7.15 -21.07 -1.72
C SER A 71 7.58 -20.82 -3.17
N ALA A 72 8.87 -20.52 -3.39
CA ALA A 72 9.40 -20.36 -4.74
C ALA A 72 9.40 -21.68 -5.54
N THR A 73 9.45 -22.83 -4.86
CA THR A 73 9.29 -24.14 -5.52
C THR A 73 7.89 -24.31 -6.08
N ILE A 74 6.86 -23.98 -5.31
CA ILE A 74 5.46 -24.03 -5.76
C ILE A 74 5.22 -22.97 -6.85
N LEU A 75 5.76 -21.76 -6.72
CA LEU A 75 5.63 -20.74 -7.76
C LEU A 75 6.29 -21.17 -9.07
N ARG A 76 7.48 -21.78 -9.02
CA ARG A 76 8.13 -22.34 -10.21
C ARG A 76 7.22 -23.38 -10.87
N ARG A 77 6.58 -24.23 -10.07
CA ARG A 77 5.62 -25.21 -10.59
C ARG A 77 4.42 -24.55 -11.28
N VAL A 78 3.87 -23.47 -10.72
CA VAL A 78 2.82 -22.64 -11.35
C VAL A 78 3.29 -22.04 -12.68
N GLN A 79 4.52 -21.51 -12.72
CA GLN A 79 5.13 -20.94 -13.93
C GLN A 79 5.40 -21.99 -15.02
N GLU A 80 5.93 -23.16 -14.66
CA GLU A 80 6.15 -24.30 -15.56
C GLU A 80 4.84 -24.81 -16.16
N ALA A 81 3.78 -24.85 -15.34
CA ALA A 81 2.43 -25.18 -15.77
C ALA A 81 1.74 -24.05 -16.56
N LYS A 82 2.39 -22.89 -16.70
CA LYS A 82 1.87 -21.68 -17.38
C LYS A 82 0.52 -21.22 -16.83
N LEU A 83 0.31 -21.39 -15.52
CA LEU A 83 -0.86 -20.87 -14.83
C LEU A 83 -0.66 -19.38 -14.56
N PRO A 84 -1.60 -18.49 -14.96
CA PRO A 84 -1.53 -17.09 -14.57
C PRO A 84 -1.70 -16.92 -13.06
N TYR A 85 -1.11 -15.85 -12.55
CA TYR A 85 -1.26 -15.46 -11.15
C TYR A 85 -1.30 -13.93 -11.00
N ALA A 86 -2.03 -13.47 -10.00
CA ALA A 86 -1.96 -12.09 -9.52
C ALA A 86 -0.83 -11.96 -8.49
N VAL A 87 -0.40 -10.74 -8.22
CA VAL A 87 0.59 -10.43 -7.18
C VAL A 87 0.00 -9.42 -6.21
N SER A 88 0.18 -9.65 -4.92
CA SER A 88 -0.18 -8.70 -3.87
C SER A 88 0.97 -8.40 -2.91
N TYR A 89 0.81 -7.31 -2.17
CA TYR A 89 1.80 -6.60 -1.38
C TYR A 89 1.20 -6.21 -0.01
N GLY A 90 0.36 -7.08 0.57
CA GLY A 90 -0.30 -6.83 1.84
C GLY A 90 0.45 -7.38 3.05
N LEU A 91 1.25 -8.44 2.87
CA LEU A 91 1.84 -9.21 3.96
C LEU A 91 3.28 -8.76 4.26
N TYR A 92 3.61 -8.59 5.54
CA TYR A 92 4.96 -8.19 5.95
C TYR A 92 5.34 -8.72 7.33
N TYR A 93 6.65 -8.81 7.57
CA TYR A 93 7.23 -9.40 8.76
C TYR A 93 8.14 -8.43 9.52
N GLU A 94 8.16 -8.59 10.83
CA GLU A 94 8.93 -7.77 11.77
C GLU A 94 9.42 -8.60 12.96
N ILE A 95 10.45 -8.10 13.67
CA ILE A 95 10.79 -8.58 15.01
C ILE A 95 10.18 -7.63 16.03
N THR A 96 9.24 -8.14 16.83
CA THR A 96 8.67 -7.41 17.96
C THR A 96 9.58 -7.62 19.15
N LEU A 97 10.00 -6.53 19.78
CA LEU A 97 10.84 -6.53 20.96
C LEU A 97 10.00 -6.25 22.21
N ASN A 98 10.21 -7.01 23.27
CA ASN A 98 9.72 -6.61 24.59
C ASN A 98 10.68 -5.54 25.15
N TYR A 99 10.20 -4.31 25.30
CA TYR A 99 10.99 -3.15 25.75
C TYR A 99 10.86 -2.88 27.26
N ARG A 100 10.24 -3.80 28.02
CA ARG A 100 9.98 -3.60 29.45
C ARG A 100 11.16 -4.04 30.30
N CYS A 101 11.48 -3.21 31.29
CA CYS A 101 12.33 -3.56 32.44
C CYS A 101 11.88 -2.70 33.64
N VAL A 102 12.54 -2.82 34.78
CA VAL A 102 12.29 -1.91 35.91
C VAL A 102 12.77 -0.52 35.49
N GLN A 103 11.82 0.36 35.20
CA GLN A 103 12.08 1.69 34.68
C GLN A 103 11.09 2.69 35.25
N ASN A 104 11.46 3.97 35.19
CA ASN A 104 10.52 5.03 35.53
C ASN A 104 9.40 5.07 34.48
N GLU A 105 8.15 4.87 34.90
CA GLU A 105 6.99 4.79 33.98
C GLU A 105 6.68 6.10 33.24
N THR A 106 7.25 7.23 33.68
CA THR A 106 7.07 8.54 33.05
C THR A 106 8.23 8.87 32.09
N THR A 107 9.47 8.67 32.52
CA THR A 107 10.65 9.08 31.73
C THR A 107 11.22 7.95 30.87
N GLY A 108 10.91 6.69 31.19
CA GLY A 108 11.53 5.51 30.60
C GLY A 108 13.00 5.33 31.00
N GLU A 109 13.47 6.04 32.03
CA GLU A 109 14.81 5.86 32.58
C GLU A 109 14.94 4.46 33.21
N ILE A 110 15.96 3.71 32.78
CA ILE A 110 16.21 2.35 33.25
C ILE A 110 16.73 2.42 34.69
N ILE A 111 15.98 1.83 35.62
CA ILE A 111 16.38 1.69 37.03
C ILE A 111 17.14 0.37 37.19
N GLU A 112 16.58 -0.71 36.65
CA GLU A 112 17.23 -2.02 36.60
C GLU A 112 16.85 -2.74 35.31
N PRO A 113 17.83 -3.29 34.55
CA PRO A 113 17.60 -3.90 33.24
C PRO A 113 17.06 -5.33 33.34
N VAL A 114 16.08 -5.56 34.23
CA VAL A 114 15.41 -6.86 34.41
C VAL A 114 13.91 -6.69 34.28
N PHE A 115 13.18 -7.74 33.91
CA PHE A 115 11.72 -7.68 33.87
C PHE A 115 11.14 -7.43 35.28
N PRO A 116 10.10 -6.58 35.42
CA PRO A 116 9.57 -6.23 36.74
C PRO A 116 8.89 -7.39 37.48
N ASN A 117 8.18 -8.27 36.78
CA ASN A 117 7.32 -9.29 37.41
C ASN A 117 7.47 -10.66 36.73
N PRO A 118 8.66 -11.27 36.66
CA PRO A 118 8.86 -12.51 35.92
C PRO A 118 7.87 -13.60 36.37
N SER A 119 6.88 -13.92 35.53
CA SER A 119 5.81 -14.86 35.86
C SER A 119 5.32 -15.61 34.62
N LYS A 120 4.86 -16.87 34.80
CA LYS A 120 4.37 -17.75 33.71
C LYS A 120 5.33 -17.90 32.51
N LEU A 121 6.58 -18.24 32.80
CA LEU A 121 7.61 -18.41 31.78
C LEU A 121 7.25 -19.57 30.83
N PRO A 122 7.56 -19.47 29.53
CA PRO A 122 7.19 -20.49 28.55
C PRO A 122 7.88 -21.83 28.80
N ARG A 123 8.95 -21.86 29.62
CA ARG A 123 9.80 -23.03 29.82
C ARG A 123 10.49 -23.06 31.20
N PRO A 124 10.68 -24.25 31.82
CA PRO A 124 11.40 -24.43 33.08
C PRO A 124 12.86 -23.93 33.10
N GLU A 125 13.51 -23.87 31.93
CA GLU A 125 14.92 -23.50 31.76
C GLU A 125 15.26 -22.08 32.24
N VAL A 126 14.25 -21.23 32.40
CA VAL A 126 14.35 -19.84 32.87
C VAL A 126 13.63 -19.60 34.20
N GLU A 127 13.03 -20.64 34.78
CA GLU A 127 12.34 -20.56 36.06
C GLU A 127 13.32 -20.24 37.19
N GLY A 128 12.98 -19.24 38.02
CA GLY A 128 13.81 -18.79 39.13
C GLY A 128 15.08 -18.00 38.73
N LYS A 129 15.29 -17.70 37.45
CA LYS A 129 16.44 -16.94 36.96
C LYS A 129 16.19 -15.43 36.92
N ILE A 130 17.26 -14.65 36.96
CA ILE A 130 17.21 -13.20 36.71
C ILE A 130 17.02 -12.97 35.21
N LEU A 131 15.85 -12.45 34.81
CA LEU A 131 15.56 -12.16 33.42
C LEU A 131 16.00 -10.74 33.04
N PHE A 132 17.30 -10.61 32.74
CA PHE A 132 17.87 -9.40 32.16
C PHE A 132 17.26 -9.12 30.77
N ASN A 133 16.87 -7.88 30.50
CA ASN A 133 16.34 -7.45 29.21
C ASN A 133 17.19 -6.33 28.58
N PRO A 134 18.03 -6.63 27.57
CA PRO A 134 18.81 -5.60 26.89
C PRO A 134 17.93 -4.66 26.06
N PHE A 135 16.74 -5.10 25.64
CA PHE A 135 15.90 -4.35 24.71
C PHE A 135 15.10 -3.23 25.36
N CYS A 136 15.13 -3.04 26.68
CA CYS A 136 14.64 -1.79 27.25
C CYS A 136 15.57 -0.59 26.95
N ASN A 137 16.83 -0.85 26.57
CA ASN A 137 17.75 0.18 26.06
C ASN A 137 17.51 0.49 24.57
N ARG A 138 17.16 1.75 24.28
CA ARG A 138 16.90 2.27 22.92
C ARG A 138 18.07 2.06 21.96
N ARG A 139 19.32 2.26 22.40
CA ARG A 139 20.51 2.08 21.55
C ARG A 139 20.73 0.61 21.20
N ILE A 140 20.44 -0.32 22.12
CA ILE A 140 20.51 -1.75 21.80
C ILE A 140 19.39 -2.13 20.81
N ARG A 141 18.17 -1.59 20.94
CA ARG A 141 17.12 -1.79 19.92
C ARG A 141 17.54 -1.27 18.55
N TYR A 142 18.15 -0.08 18.49
CA TYR A 142 18.74 0.46 17.26
C TYR A 142 19.79 -0.48 16.67
N ALA A 143 20.65 -1.08 17.51
CA ALA A 143 21.67 -2.02 17.08
C ALA A 143 21.10 -3.25 16.35
N VAL A 144 19.85 -3.65 16.65
CA VAL A 144 19.19 -4.81 16.02
C VAL A 144 19.02 -4.64 14.51
N HIS A 145 18.83 -3.40 14.01
CA HIS A 145 18.76 -3.16 12.56
C HIS A 145 19.98 -3.69 11.83
N PHE A 146 21.17 -3.46 12.39
CA PHE A 146 22.45 -3.80 11.79
C PHE A 146 22.82 -5.29 11.91
N LEU A 147 22.07 -6.07 12.70
CA LEU A 147 22.24 -7.52 12.82
C LEU A 147 21.57 -8.28 11.67
N MET A 148 20.65 -7.64 10.95
CA MET A 148 19.76 -8.32 10.01
C MET A 148 20.08 -7.90 8.58
N SER A 149 20.63 -8.82 7.80
CA SER A 149 20.72 -8.64 6.35
C SER A 149 19.36 -8.95 5.74
N ARG A 150 18.59 -7.90 5.49
CA ARG A 150 17.25 -8.02 4.88
C ARG A 150 17.35 -8.46 3.44
N GLU A 151 18.42 -8.11 2.74
CA GLU A 151 18.73 -8.54 1.38
C GLU A 151 18.95 -10.06 1.35
N PHE A 152 19.77 -10.59 2.26
CA PHE A 152 19.94 -12.03 2.40
C PHE A 152 18.62 -12.73 2.73
N MET A 153 17.82 -12.18 3.64
CA MET A 153 16.52 -12.76 3.98
C MET A 153 15.56 -12.73 2.79
N ALA A 154 15.52 -11.64 2.01
CA ALA A 154 14.70 -11.52 0.81
C ALA A 154 15.12 -12.53 -0.27
N GLU A 155 16.41 -12.63 -0.56
CA GLU A 155 16.94 -13.47 -1.63
C GLU A 155 17.03 -14.96 -1.28
N LYS A 156 17.41 -15.28 -0.03
CA LYS A 156 17.76 -16.66 0.37
C LYS A 156 16.72 -17.33 1.23
N ILE A 157 16.08 -16.60 2.16
CA ILE A 157 15.05 -17.17 3.03
C ILE A 157 13.67 -17.10 2.36
N ALA A 158 13.34 -15.94 1.78
CA ALA A 158 12.10 -15.73 1.04
C ALA A 158 12.22 -16.10 -0.45
N GLU A 159 13.41 -16.55 -0.90
CA GLU A 159 13.66 -17.04 -2.26
C GLU A 159 13.24 -16.05 -3.38
N GLY A 160 13.38 -14.75 -3.14
CA GLY A 160 12.98 -13.69 -4.08
C GLY A 160 11.50 -13.31 -4.04
N LEU A 161 10.69 -13.93 -3.17
CA LEU A 161 9.27 -13.62 -2.95
C LEU A 161 9.06 -12.57 -1.84
N ALA A 162 10.03 -11.69 -1.66
CA ALA A 162 9.95 -10.57 -0.74
C ALA A 162 10.94 -9.47 -1.13
N VAL A 163 10.70 -8.25 -0.67
CA VAL A 163 11.64 -7.14 -0.70
C VAL A 163 12.01 -6.71 0.72
N PRO A 164 13.23 -6.19 0.95
CA PRO A 164 13.60 -5.57 2.22
C PRO A 164 12.59 -4.49 2.65
N ARG A 165 12.31 -4.42 3.95
CA ARG A 165 11.48 -3.37 4.55
C ARG A 165 12.13 -2.87 5.83
N TYR A 166 12.29 -1.55 5.93
CA TYR A 166 13.00 -0.92 7.04
C TYR A 166 12.09 -0.07 7.94
N THR A 167 10.93 0.35 7.45
CA THR A 167 9.99 1.24 8.15
C THR A 167 8.57 0.64 8.19
N SER A 168 7.67 1.30 8.92
CA SER A 168 6.24 0.95 8.93
C SER A 168 5.52 1.30 7.62
N ILE A 169 6.18 1.97 6.68
CA ILE A 169 5.61 2.33 5.38
C ILE A 169 5.75 1.17 4.40
N THR A 170 4.73 0.95 3.59
CA THR A 170 4.66 -0.20 2.67
C THR A 170 5.33 0.17 1.34
N PRO A 171 6.38 -0.56 0.91
CA PRO A 171 7.12 -0.23 -0.31
C PRO A 171 6.27 -0.14 -1.59
N ALA A 172 5.15 -0.86 -1.61
CA ALA A 172 4.25 -0.95 -2.75
C ALA A 172 3.07 0.03 -2.70
N PHE A 173 3.01 0.98 -1.76
CA PHE A 173 1.88 1.92 -1.58
C PHE A 173 2.28 3.39 -1.80
N PRO A 174 1.31 4.33 -1.97
CA PRO A 174 1.60 5.69 -2.42
C PRO A 174 2.56 6.48 -1.53
N ASP A 175 2.45 6.35 -0.20
CA ASP A 175 3.31 7.11 0.73
C ASP A 175 4.79 6.71 0.62
N TYR A 176 5.12 5.48 0.20
CA TYR A 176 6.52 5.15 -0.10
C TYR A 176 7.03 5.99 -1.28
N GLY A 177 6.23 6.12 -2.35
CA GLY A 177 6.56 6.97 -3.49
C GLY A 177 6.68 8.46 -3.12
N ARG A 178 5.79 8.97 -2.25
CA ARG A 178 5.80 10.38 -1.78
C ARG A 178 7.03 10.73 -0.93
N TYR A 179 7.55 9.77 -0.18
CA TYR A 179 8.67 9.96 0.76
C TYR A 179 9.90 9.11 0.40
N ALA A 180 10.05 8.73 -0.87
CA ALA A 180 11.10 7.84 -1.33
C ALA A 180 12.51 8.36 -0.99
N ASP A 181 12.74 9.66 -1.07
CA ASP A 181 14.03 10.28 -0.74
C ASP A 181 14.42 10.09 0.74
N ILE A 182 13.46 10.24 1.66
CA ILE A 182 13.67 10.03 3.10
C ILE A 182 13.83 8.55 3.41
N ILE A 183 12.95 7.70 2.85
CA ILE A 183 12.95 6.27 3.13
C ILE A 183 14.24 5.62 2.60
N LEU A 184 14.67 5.95 1.38
CA LEU A 184 15.93 5.43 0.83
C LEU A 184 17.16 5.86 1.65
N ALA A 185 17.14 7.07 2.24
CA ALA A 185 18.19 7.49 3.17
C ALA A 185 18.21 6.62 4.43
N ILE A 186 17.05 6.28 4.98
CA ILE A 186 16.90 5.36 6.12
C ILE A 186 17.37 3.95 5.75
N GLU A 187 16.96 3.42 4.60
CA GLU A 187 17.37 2.09 4.13
C GLU A 187 18.90 2.00 4.02
N ARG A 188 19.55 3.07 3.51
CA ARG A 188 21.01 3.17 3.43
C ARG A 188 21.67 3.26 4.82
N GLU A 189 21.15 4.07 5.73
CA GLU A 189 21.72 4.21 7.09
C GLU A 189 21.60 2.90 7.88
N LEU A 190 20.50 2.17 7.72
CA LEU A 190 20.18 0.95 8.48
C LEU A 190 20.63 -0.34 7.80
N ALA A 191 21.41 -0.25 6.73
CA ALA A 191 21.97 -1.40 6.03
C ALA A 191 22.78 -2.29 6.98
N TYR A 192 22.80 -3.60 6.68
CA TYR A 192 23.48 -4.59 7.52
C TYR A 192 24.93 -4.22 7.85
N ASN A 193 25.27 -4.18 9.14
CA ASN A 193 26.61 -3.89 9.62
C ASN A 193 26.85 -4.53 11.00
N LEU A 194 27.23 -5.80 11.01
CA LEU A 194 27.44 -6.55 12.24
C LEU A 194 28.52 -5.94 13.16
N ALA A 195 29.53 -5.27 12.60
CA ALA A 195 30.56 -4.60 13.41
C ALA A 195 29.96 -3.43 14.19
N LYS A 196 29.19 -2.54 13.52
CA LYS A 196 28.47 -1.44 14.17
C LYS A 196 27.50 -1.95 15.24
N ALA A 197 26.76 -3.04 14.95
CA ALA A 197 25.87 -3.67 15.92
C ALA A 197 26.63 -4.13 17.17
N ARG A 198 27.76 -4.81 16.97
CA ARG A 198 28.64 -5.30 18.04
C ARG A 198 29.16 -4.15 18.88
N ASP A 199 29.67 -3.09 18.26
CA ASP A 199 30.25 -1.95 18.97
C ASP A 199 29.21 -1.29 19.90
N ILE A 200 27.99 -1.07 19.41
CA ILE A 200 26.90 -0.51 20.23
C ILE A 200 26.55 -1.45 21.39
N VAL A 201 26.36 -2.74 21.14
CA VAL A 201 26.02 -3.71 22.20
C VAL A 201 27.12 -3.80 23.24
N PHE A 202 28.39 -3.84 22.84
CA PHE A 202 29.54 -3.96 23.74
C PHE A 202 29.79 -2.65 24.51
N GLU A 203 29.37 -1.50 23.98
CA GLU A 203 29.37 -0.23 24.70
C GLU A 203 28.27 -0.17 25.78
N GLU A 204 27.06 -0.63 25.46
CA GLU A 204 25.87 -0.43 26.31
C GLU A 204 25.69 -1.52 27.38
N MET A 205 26.02 -2.78 27.09
CA MET A 205 25.86 -3.90 28.04
C MET A 205 26.61 -3.67 29.37
N PRO A 206 27.86 -3.18 29.40
CA PRO A 206 28.55 -2.85 30.65
C PRO A 206 27.90 -1.70 31.43
N LYS A 207 27.34 -0.69 30.75
CA LYS A 207 26.61 0.41 31.40
C LYS A 207 25.34 -0.09 32.10
N MET A 208 24.78 -1.18 31.59
CA MET A 208 23.65 -1.90 32.19
C MET A 208 24.09 -2.92 33.25
N GLY A 209 25.37 -2.97 33.62
CA GLY A 209 25.90 -3.85 34.67
C GLY A 209 26.13 -5.30 34.24
N ALA A 210 26.11 -5.59 32.94
CA ALA A 210 26.46 -6.91 32.41
C ALA A 210 27.96 -7.00 32.09
N GLU A 211 28.53 -8.19 32.28
CA GLU A 211 29.94 -8.48 32.05
C GLU A 211 30.09 -9.57 30.98
N LEU A 212 31.07 -9.43 30.08
CA LEU A 212 31.39 -10.48 29.12
C LEU A 212 32.43 -11.44 29.73
N ARG A 213 32.05 -12.70 29.92
CA ARG A 213 32.92 -13.78 30.42
C ARG A 213 32.93 -14.93 29.43
N GLU A 214 34.10 -15.36 29.00
CA GLU A 214 34.27 -16.46 28.03
C GLU A 214 33.42 -16.29 26.75
N GLY A 215 33.26 -15.04 26.30
CA GLY A 215 32.46 -14.72 25.12
C GLY A 215 30.94 -14.75 25.34
N ARG A 216 30.45 -14.87 26.57
CA ARG A 216 29.02 -14.78 26.92
C ARG A 216 28.74 -13.67 27.92
N TRP A 217 27.57 -13.04 27.79
CA TRP A 217 27.13 -12.00 28.72
C TRP A 217 26.58 -12.61 30.01
N TYR A 218 26.99 -12.05 31.14
CA TYR A 218 26.51 -12.38 32.48
C TYR A 218 26.02 -11.13 33.19
N TYR A 219 24.95 -11.25 33.97
CA TYR A 219 24.44 -10.20 34.85
C TYR A 219 24.25 -10.78 36.25
N LYS A 220 24.82 -10.13 37.27
CA LYS A 220 24.82 -10.60 38.68
C LYS A 220 25.22 -12.09 38.85
N GLY A 221 26.14 -12.58 38.01
CA GLY A 221 26.65 -13.95 38.05
C GLY A 221 25.85 -14.98 37.25
N GLU A 222 24.69 -14.61 36.68
CA GLU A 222 23.88 -15.48 35.82
C GLU A 222 24.05 -15.13 34.34
N PRO A 223 23.99 -16.10 33.41
CA PRO A 223 24.06 -15.82 31.98
C PRO A 223 22.83 -15.04 31.51
N VAL A 224 23.04 -14.07 30.61
CA VAL A 224 21.95 -13.33 29.97
C VAL A 224 21.27 -14.22 28.93
N VAL A 225 20.06 -14.71 29.26
CA VAL A 225 19.24 -15.58 28.40
C VAL A 225 18.10 -14.77 27.78
N LEU A 226 18.03 -14.75 26.44
CA LEU A 226 16.98 -14.12 25.66
C LEU A 226 15.95 -15.16 25.21
N ILE A 227 14.69 -14.99 25.59
CA ILE A 227 13.57 -15.83 25.18
C ILE A 227 13.05 -15.33 23.83
N PHE A 228 13.25 -16.11 22.78
CA PHE A 228 12.82 -15.77 21.42
C PHE A 228 11.69 -16.69 20.99
N LEU A 229 10.49 -16.13 20.89
CA LEU A 229 9.30 -16.81 20.37
C LEU A 229 9.32 -16.79 18.83
N ILE A 230 9.43 -17.96 18.21
CA ILE A 230 9.63 -18.12 16.76
C ILE A 230 8.42 -18.85 16.16
N ARG A 231 7.75 -18.19 15.22
CA ARG A 231 6.63 -18.77 14.46
C ARG A 231 7.11 -19.86 13.51
N THR A 232 6.32 -20.92 13.36
CA THR A 232 6.70 -22.10 12.57
C THR A 232 5.89 -22.27 11.28
N GLU A 233 4.89 -21.42 11.03
CA GLU A 233 3.95 -21.62 9.93
C GLU A 233 4.47 -21.18 8.56
N ASP A 234 5.52 -20.36 8.51
CA ASP A 234 6.10 -19.82 7.27
C ASP A 234 7.59 -19.47 7.45
N VAL A 235 8.15 -18.72 6.51
CA VAL A 235 9.55 -18.26 6.46
C VAL A 235 10.04 -17.55 7.73
N ARG A 236 9.13 -17.12 8.63
CA ARG A 236 9.50 -16.54 9.93
C ARG A 236 10.29 -17.50 10.80
N LYS A 237 10.15 -18.82 10.63
CA LYS A 237 10.97 -19.79 11.36
C LYS A 237 12.45 -19.57 11.07
N ASP A 238 12.81 -19.50 9.80
CA ASP A 238 14.20 -19.39 9.34
C ASP A 238 14.74 -17.97 9.56
N ILE A 239 13.88 -16.94 9.48
CA ILE A 239 14.21 -15.58 9.93
C ILE A 239 14.57 -15.59 11.43
N GLY A 240 13.74 -16.24 12.26
CA GLY A 240 13.97 -16.36 13.69
C GLY A 240 15.29 -17.07 14.01
N ASP A 241 15.59 -18.16 13.29
CA ASP A 241 16.85 -18.89 13.43
C ASP A 241 18.05 -18.03 13.05
N TYR A 242 17.99 -17.30 11.94
CA TYR A 242 19.03 -16.36 11.53
C TYR A 242 19.27 -15.31 12.62
N VAL A 243 18.22 -14.64 13.09
CA VAL A 243 18.34 -13.55 14.07
C VAL A 243 18.89 -14.08 15.39
N ALA A 244 18.43 -15.25 15.85
CA ALA A 244 18.94 -15.90 17.04
C ALA A 244 20.45 -16.19 16.93
N SER A 245 20.91 -16.70 15.78
CA SER A 245 22.33 -16.95 15.55
C SER A 245 23.17 -15.66 15.51
N GLN A 246 22.64 -14.54 14.99
CA GLN A 246 23.35 -13.25 15.06
C GLN A 246 23.48 -12.75 16.50
N LEU A 247 22.44 -12.91 17.33
CA LEU A 247 22.49 -12.55 18.75
C LEU A 247 23.50 -13.42 19.52
N GLU A 248 23.56 -14.72 19.23
CA GLU A 248 24.54 -15.64 19.84
C GLU A 248 25.99 -15.25 19.50
N ARG A 249 26.24 -14.75 18.27
CA ARG A 249 27.56 -14.24 17.87
C ARG A 249 27.99 -12.99 18.66
N LEU A 250 27.04 -12.25 19.23
CA LEU A 250 27.33 -11.13 20.12
C LEU A 250 27.50 -11.53 21.60
N GLY A 251 27.41 -12.82 21.91
CA GLY A 251 27.60 -13.37 23.25
C GLY A 251 26.31 -13.53 24.07
N PHE A 252 25.14 -13.32 23.49
CA PHE A 252 23.87 -13.65 24.17
C PHE A 252 23.61 -15.15 24.16
N THR A 253 22.94 -15.66 25.19
CA THR A 253 22.35 -17.01 25.15
C THR A 253 20.91 -16.88 24.68
N VAL A 254 20.49 -17.61 23.64
CA VAL A 254 19.12 -17.50 23.10
C VAL A 254 18.33 -18.79 23.33
N LEU A 255 17.22 -18.68 24.07
CA LEU A 255 16.22 -19.74 24.20
C LEU A 255 15.19 -19.60 23.08
N ARG A 256 15.31 -20.41 22.04
CA ARG A 256 14.36 -20.47 20.92
C ARG A 256 13.11 -21.25 21.34
N VAL A 257 11.94 -20.62 21.23
CA VAL A 257 10.64 -21.23 21.54
C VAL A 257 9.80 -21.24 20.27
N TYR A 258 9.71 -22.40 19.64
CA TYR A 258 8.94 -22.60 18.41
C TYR A 258 7.47 -22.87 18.70
N GLY A 259 6.57 -22.29 17.90
CA GLY A 259 5.15 -22.60 17.94
C GLY A 259 4.32 -21.83 16.91
N THR A 260 3.05 -22.20 16.78
CA THR A 260 2.11 -21.46 15.93
C THR A 260 1.66 -20.16 16.60
N SER A 261 1.03 -19.26 15.83
CA SER A 261 0.41 -18.03 16.32
C SER A 261 -0.48 -18.28 17.53
N ALA A 262 -1.37 -19.27 17.44
CA ALA A 262 -2.31 -19.60 18.52
C ALA A 262 -1.60 -20.06 19.79
N MET A 263 -0.52 -20.83 19.65
CA MET A 263 0.31 -21.32 20.77
C MET A 263 1.14 -20.21 21.41
N LEU A 264 1.64 -19.27 20.61
CA LEU A 264 2.54 -18.20 21.08
C LEU A 264 1.80 -16.95 21.57
N ALA A 265 0.59 -16.69 21.08
CA ALA A 265 -0.24 -15.54 21.48
C ALA A 265 -0.47 -15.36 23.00
N PRO A 266 -0.62 -16.42 23.83
CA PRO A 266 -0.68 -16.25 25.28
C PRO A 266 0.54 -15.56 25.89
N TYR A 267 1.71 -15.65 25.25
CA TYR A 267 2.96 -15.17 25.82
C TYR A 267 3.33 -13.75 25.39
N TRP A 268 3.11 -13.37 24.12
CA TRP A 268 3.62 -12.07 23.64
C TRP A 268 2.58 -10.94 23.61
N ILE A 269 1.34 -11.25 23.20
CA ILE A 269 0.30 -10.23 22.99
C ILE A 269 -0.77 -10.23 24.08
N ARG A 270 -1.07 -11.39 24.70
CA ARG A 270 -2.07 -11.50 25.77
C ARG A 270 -1.50 -11.40 27.19
N ALA A 271 -0.21 -11.71 27.38
CA ALA A 271 0.44 -11.57 28.67
C ALA A 271 0.75 -10.09 28.98
N ASP A 272 0.98 -9.80 30.25
CA ASP A 272 1.58 -8.54 30.64
C ASP A 272 3.06 -8.56 30.20
N PRO A 273 3.57 -7.58 29.43
CA PRO A 273 4.97 -7.59 29.00
C PRO A 273 5.97 -7.47 30.17
N ASP A 274 5.55 -7.00 31.35
CA ASP A 274 6.37 -7.01 32.56
C ASP A 274 6.60 -8.43 33.11
N ASP A 275 5.82 -9.43 32.66
CA ASP A 275 5.96 -10.83 33.03
C ASP A 275 7.22 -11.49 32.46
N GLY A 276 7.89 -10.85 31.48
CA GLY A 276 9.13 -11.36 30.90
C GLY A 276 8.98 -12.70 30.17
N THR A 277 7.77 -13.02 29.70
CA THR A 277 7.44 -14.24 28.95
C THR A 277 8.15 -14.35 27.60
N PHE A 278 8.69 -13.23 27.09
CA PHE A 278 9.50 -13.15 25.87
C PHE A 278 10.39 -11.91 25.88
N HIS A 279 11.49 -12.00 25.12
CA HIS A 279 12.33 -10.86 24.74
C HIS A 279 12.09 -10.45 23.29
N LEU A 280 11.96 -11.43 22.37
CA LEU A 280 11.71 -11.20 20.95
C LEU A 280 10.60 -12.12 20.42
N TYR A 281 9.89 -11.66 19.41
CA TYR A 281 8.89 -12.44 18.67
C TYR A 281 8.97 -12.18 17.17
N THR A 282 8.87 -13.23 16.35
CA THR A 282 8.72 -13.09 14.89
C THR A 282 7.29 -12.73 14.53
N GLY A 283 7.02 -11.45 14.32
CA GLY A 283 5.70 -10.91 14.02
C GLY A 283 5.37 -10.90 12.53
N GLY A 284 4.09 -10.79 12.21
CA GLY A 284 3.62 -10.62 10.84
C GLY A 284 2.23 -10.00 10.78
N TRP A 285 2.01 -9.19 9.76
CA TRP A 285 0.88 -8.30 9.61
C TRP A 285 0.38 -8.31 8.17
N ILE A 286 -0.92 -8.11 7.99
CA ILE A 286 -1.55 -8.03 6.68
C ILE A 286 -2.31 -6.71 6.54
N THR A 287 -2.09 -6.02 5.43
CA THR A 287 -2.98 -4.98 4.93
C THR A 287 -3.91 -5.61 3.90
N THR A 288 -5.22 -5.38 4.01
CA THR A 288 -6.23 -6.06 3.18
C THR A 288 -6.85 -5.17 2.11
N ILE A 289 -6.48 -3.88 2.09
CA ILE A 289 -6.86 -2.87 1.10
C ILE A 289 -5.62 -2.00 0.86
N VAL A 290 -5.44 -1.49 -0.35
CA VAL A 290 -4.40 -0.49 -0.66
C VAL A 290 -4.55 0.75 0.23
N SER A 291 -3.56 1.02 1.08
CA SER A 291 -3.58 2.18 1.99
C SER A 291 -2.93 3.38 1.32
N ARG A 292 -3.72 4.45 1.12
CA ARG A 292 -3.28 5.70 0.50
C ARG A 292 -2.67 6.70 1.48
N ASP A 293 -2.94 6.50 2.78
CA ASP A 293 -2.41 7.25 3.91
C ASP A 293 -1.90 6.28 4.98
N GLN A 294 -0.60 6.30 5.24
CA GLN A 294 0.07 5.47 6.23
C GLN A 294 0.56 6.28 7.45
N GLY A 295 0.09 7.52 7.64
CA GLY A 295 0.46 8.39 8.76
C GLY A 295 0.12 7.79 10.13
N SER A 296 -1.01 7.10 10.24
CA SER A 296 -1.41 6.42 11.48
C SER A 296 -0.50 5.26 11.87
N THR A 297 0.32 4.72 10.95
CA THR A 297 1.17 3.55 11.24
C THR A 297 2.20 3.82 12.33
N PHE A 298 2.66 5.07 12.51
CA PHE A 298 3.61 5.42 13.56
C PHE A 298 2.98 5.30 14.94
N GLY A 299 1.80 5.89 15.15
CA GLY A 299 1.02 5.71 16.38
C GLY A 299 0.58 4.26 16.57
N TYR A 300 0.22 3.59 15.47
CA TYR A 300 -0.20 2.19 15.51
C TYR A 300 0.90 1.26 16.00
N PHE A 301 2.12 1.36 15.47
CA PHE A 301 3.19 0.42 15.76
C PHE A 301 4.14 0.85 16.87
N TYR A 302 4.12 2.10 17.30
CA TYR A 302 5.13 2.57 18.24
C TYR A 302 4.54 3.35 19.41
N SER A 303 3.22 3.44 19.58
CA SER A 303 2.63 4.13 20.74
C SER A 303 1.38 3.44 21.29
N LYS A 304 0.84 3.98 22.39
CA LYS A 304 -0.40 3.51 23.02
C LYS A 304 -1.66 3.74 22.18
N LEU A 305 -1.56 4.52 21.10
CA LEU A 305 -2.68 4.84 20.20
C LEU A 305 -3.14 3.60 19.40
N GLY A 306 -2.23 2.67 19.10
CA GLY A 306 -2.51 1.62 18.13
C GLY A 306 -3.46 0.52 18.55
N ARG A 307 -3.26 -0.04 19.74
CA ARG A 307 -3.87 -1.33 20.11
C ARG A 307 -4.13 -1.43 21.61
N PRO A 308 -5.28 -2.00 22.04
CA PRO A 308 -5.63 -2.09 23.45
C PRO A 308 -4.83 -3.16 24.22
N GLU A 309 -4.07 -4.03 23.55
CA GLU A 309 -3.33 -5.10 24.22
C GLU A 309 -2.22 -4.60 25.16
N PRO A 310 -1.93 -5.33 26.27
CA PRO A 310 -1.02 -4.87 27.33
C PRO A 310 0.36 -4.44 26.85
N LEU A 311 0.91 -5.12 25.84
CA LEU A 311 2.17 -4.75 25.21
C LEU A 311 2.13 -3.28 24.80
N TRP A 312 1.20 -2.87 23.93
CA TRP A 312 1.08 -1.49 23.46
C TRP A 312 0.81 -0.49 24.58
N GLN A 313 -0.07 -0.84 25.51
CA GLN A 313 -0.48 0.08 26.59
C GLN A 313 0.66 0.41 27.58
N LYS A 314 1.73 -0.40 27.59
CA LYS A 314 2.94 -0.16 28.40
C LYS A 314 4.12 0.48 27.64
N ILE A 315 3.91 0.94 26.40
CA ILE A 315 4.92 1.71 25.67
C ILE A 315 5.19 3.05 26.39
N ILE A 316 6.46 3.39 26.56
CA ILE A 316 6.90 4.72 27.00
C ILE A 316 7.66 5.37 25.86
N ASN A 317 7.01 6.35 25.22
CA ASN A 317 7.60 7.11 24.13
C ASN A 317 8.37 8.32 24.61
N THR A 318 9.29 8.80 23.79
CA THR A 318 9.78 10.18 23.94
C THR A 318 8.63 11.17 23.67
N PRO A 319 8.56 12.32 24.39
CA PRO A 319 7.52 13.30 24.16
C PRO A 319 7.46 13.80 22.71
N GLU A 320 8.63 14.02 22.09
CA GLU A 320 8.74 14.46 20.70
C GLU A 320 8.13 13.44 19.72
N PHE A 321 8.46 12.16 19.85
CA PHE A 321 7.88 11.13 18.99
C PHE A 321 6.36 11.02 19.18
N TYR A 322 5.90 10.98 20.43
CA TYR A 322 4.47 10.81 20.70
C TYR A 322 3.63 11.96 20.13
N GLU A 323 4.11 13.20 20.24
CA GLU A 323 3.44 14.37 19.66
C GLU A 323 3.30 14.24 18.14
N VAL A 324 4.38 13.91 17.43
CA VAL A 324 4.36 13.76 15.97
C VAL A 324 3.49 12.57 15.55
N ALA A 325 3.61 11.43 16.24
CA ALA A 325 2.81 10.24 15.96
C ALA A 325 1.31 10.49 16.20
N GLU A 326 0.95 11.22 17.27
CA GLU A 326 -0.44 11.58 17.54
C GLU A 326 -1.01 12.52 16.47
N LYS A 327 -0.22 13.51 16.04
CA LYS A 327 -0.64 14.42 14.96
C LYS A 327 -0.92 13.67 13.66
N LEU A 328 -0.06 12.74 13.27
CA LEU A 328 -0.28 11.90 12.08
C LEU A 328 -1.40 10.88 12.27
N TYR A 329 -1.61 10.35 13.48
CA TYR A 329 -2.64 9.37 13.77
C TYR A 329 -4.06 9.95 13.65
N TYR A 330 -4.25 11.22 14.05
CA TYR A 330 -5.54 11.90 14.02
C TYR A 330 -5.63 13.00 12.94
N ASN A 331 -4.73 12.97 11.93
CA ASN A 331 -4.69 13.97 10.85
C ASN A 331 -4.70 15.44 11.35
N LYS A 332 -3.93 15.75 12.40
CA LYS A 332 -3.77 17.11 12.95
C LYS A 332 -2.69 17.90 12.19
N PHE A 333 -2.93 18.13 10.90
CA PHE A 333 -2.12 18.98 10.01
C PHE A 333 -3.02 19.72 9.02
N LYS A 334 -2.56 20.86 8.52
CA LYS A 334 -3.32 21.71 7.59
C LYS A 334 -2.82 21.69 6.15
N THR A 335 -1.58 21.27 5.94
CA THR A 335 -0.94 21.27 4.60
C THR A 335 -0.18 19.97 4.36
N LEU A 336 0.05 19.64 3.09
CA LEU A 336 0.86 18.47 2.72
C LEU A 336 2.35 18.70 3.03
N GLU A 337 2.80 19.96 3.05
CA GLU A 337 4.13 20.35 3.49
C GLU A 337 4.32 20.08 4.99
N GLU A 338 3.36 20.50 5.83
CA GLU A 338 3.36 20.17 7.26
C GLU A 338 3.31 18.66 7.49
N ARG A 339 2.47 17.94 6.72
CA ARG A 339 2.42 16.47 6.76
C ARG A 339 3.77 15.86 6.45
N ARG A 340 4.49 16.36 5.43
CA ARG A 340 5.83 15.87 5.06
C ARG A 340 6.84 16.06 6.20
N GLU A 341 6.85 17.23 6.85
CA GLU A 341 7.73 17.49 7.99
C GLU A 341 7.44 16.54 9.17
N LEU A 342 6.17 16.28 9.46
CA LEU A 342 5.77 15.30 10.46
C LEU A 342 6.20 13.88 10.06
N PHE A 343 6.01 13.50 8.79
CA PHE A 343 6.40 12.19 8.27
C PHE A 343 7.91 11.97 8.35
N GLU A 344 8.72 12.95 7.97
CA GLU A 344 10.18 12.87 8.05
C GLU A 344 10.64 12.63 9.49
N LYS A 345 10.12 13.41 10.44
CA LYS A 345 10.42 13.24 11.87
C LYS A 345 9.97 11.87 12.38
N ALA A 346 8.75 11.45 12.06
CA ALA A 346 8.20 10.17 12.51
C ALA A 346 9.00 8.98 11.95
N LEU A 347 9.39 9.03 10.67
CA LEU A 347 10.22 8.03 10.02
C LEU A 347 11.55 7.88 10.75
N TRP A 348 12.29 8.97 10.96
CA TRP A 348 13.58 8.91 11.65
C TRP A 348 13.46 8.52 13.12
N LEU A 349 12.54 9.12 13.88
CA LEU A 349 12.39 8.83 15.32
C LEU A 349 11.93 7.38 15.57
N SER A 350 11.02 6.85 14.73
CA SER A 350 10.55 5.47 14.89
C SER A 350 11.67 4.44 14.74
N VAL A 351 12.61 4.66 13.81
CA VAL A 351 13.71 3.71 13.51
C VAL A 351 15.03 4.02 14.23
N THR A 352 15.19 5.21 14.82
CA THR A 352 16.44 5.56 15.55
C THR A 352 16.26 5.61 17.07
N VAL A 353 15.05 5.93 17.55
CA VAL A 353 14.77 6.15 18.98
C VAL A 353 13.84 5.08 19.53
N GLU A 354 12.68 4.88 18.91
CA GLU A 354 11.60 4.09 19.50
C GLU A 354 11.83 2.58 19.32
N ASN A 355 11.95 2.09 18.08
CA ASN A 355 12.46 0.75 17.75
C ASN A 355 11.81 -0.44 18.48
N GLN A 356 10.57 -0.33 18.96
CA GLN A 356 9.87 -1.46 19.59
C GLN A 356 9.57 -2.58 18.57
N ARG A 357 9.54 -2.23 17.29
CA ARG A 357 9.32 -3.13 16.15
C ARG A 357 10.36 -2.89 15.08
N ILE A 358 11.01 -3.95 14.65
CA ILE A 358 12.05 -3.90 13.63
C ILE A 358 11.52 -4.60 12.38
N PHE A 359 11.09 -3.82 11.38
CA PHE A 359 10.63 -4.34 10.10
C PHE A 359 11.75 -5.07 9.36
N ILE A 360 11.39 -6.14 8.63
CA ILE A 360 12.37 -7.02 7.98
C ILE A 360 12.07 -7.13 6.48
N LEU A 361 10.89 -7.65 6.14
CA LEU A 361 10.52 -8.01 4.78
C LEU A 361 9.08 -7.60 4.50
N HIS A 362 8.86 -7.25 3.24
CA HIS A 362 7.55 -7.10 2.64
C HIS A 362 7.36 -8.18 1.58
N ARG A 363 6.31 -8.98 1.69
CA ARG A 363 6.11 -10.17 0.83
C ARG A 363 5.57 -9.77 -0.53
N ILE A 364 6.02 -10.50 -1.54
CA ILE A 364 5.46 -10.51 -2.89
C ILE A 364 4.67 -11.81 -3.01
N ALA A 365 3.37 -11.72 -2.76
CA ALA A 365 2.47 -12.86 -2.65
C ALA A 365 1.84 -13.17 -4.02
N ALA A 366 2.06 -14.38 -4.55
CA ALA A 366 1.50 -14.81 -5.83
C ALA A 366 0.21 -15.61 -5.66
N TRP A 367 -0.81 -15.35 -6.47
CA TRP A 367 -2.14 -15.96 -6.33
C TRP A 367 -2.55 -16.65 -7.63
N ALA A 368 -2.48 -17.99 -7.68
CA ALA A 368 -2.64 -18.74 -8.92
C ALA A 368 -4.10 -19.02 -9.32
N ARG A 369 -4.34 -19.03 -10.62
CA ARG A 369 -5.64 -19.36 -11.24
C ARG A 369 -5.48 -20.14 -12.54
N ARG A 370 -6.55 -20.74 -13.04
CA ARG A 370 -6.55 -21.29 -14.40
C ARG A 370 -6.50 -20.18 -15.46
N PRO A 371 -5.88 -20.44 -16.64
CA PRO A 371 -5.74 -19.44 -17.69
C PRO A 371 -7.05 -18.82 -18.15
N ASN A 372 -8.11 -19.65 -18.23
CA ASN A 372 -9.42 -19.24 -18.71
C ASN A 372 -10.29 -18.54 -17.67
N VAL A 373 -9.83 -18.34 -16.43
CA VAL A 373 -10.61 -17.68 -15.38
C VAL A 373 -10.04 -16.29 -15.12
N VAL A 374 -10.85 -15.27 -14.91
CA VAL A 374 -10.41 -13.92 -14.52
C VAL A 374 -11.27 -13.39 -13.38
N LEU A 375 -10.68 -12.60 -12.49
CA LEU A 375 -11.31 -11.93 -11.35
C LEU A 375 -10.42 -10.76 -10.89
N ALA A 376 -11.02 -9.80 -10.18
CA ALA A 376 -10.28 -8.76 -9.49
C ALA A 376 -9.38 -9.35 -8.41
N ALA A 377 -8.18 -8.78 -8.24
CA ALA A 377 -7.21 -9.15 -7.24
C ALA A 377 -6.70 -7.88 -6.57
N ASP A 378 -6.85 -7.77 -5.26
CA ASP A 378 -6.44 -6.59 -4.51
C ASP A 378 -4.91 -6.54 -4.41
N LEU A 379 -4.30 -5.38 -4.70
CA LEU A 379 -2.85 -5.21 -4.62
C LEU A 379 -2.30 -5.37 -3.20
N ALA A 380 -3.14 -5.28 -2.17
CA ALA A 380 -2.80 -5.64 -0.81
C ALA A 380 -3.26 -7.07 -0.49
N GLY A 381 -4.57 -7.31 -0.54
CA GLY A 381 -5.20 -8.53 -0.02
C GLY A 381 -5.34 -9.71 -0.99
N GLY A 382 -4.89 -9.60 -2.24
CA GLY A 382 -5.00 -10.65 -3.24
C GLY A 382 -6.45 -10.99 -3.61
N TYR A 383 -6.73 -12.24 -3.98
CA TYR A 383 -8.09 -12.66 -4.32
C TYR A 383 -9.02 -12.64 -3.10
N SER A 384 -8.55 -13.10 -1.94
CA SER A 384 -9.36 -13.17 -0.71
C SER A 384 -9.66 -11.79 -0.10
N GLY A 385 -8.80 -10.80 -0.34
CA GLY A 385 -9.04 -9.41 0.06
C GLY A 385 -9.95 -8.62 -0.87
N ALA A 386 -10.00 -8.98 -2.15
CA ALA A 386 -10.72 -8.23 -3.18
C ALA A 386 -12.24 -8.28 -2.97
N TRP A 387 -12.85 -7.20 -2.46
CA TRP A 387 -14.31 -7.14 -2.24
C TRP A 387 -15.13 -7.34 -3.53
N LEU A 388 -14.55 -7.03 -4.69
CA LEU A 388 -15.18 -7.16 -6.00
C LEU A 388 -14.98 -8.53 -6.68
N TRP A 389 -14.31 -9.50 -6.03
CA TRP A 389 -14.07 -10.80 -6.67
C TRP A 389 -15.38 -11.46 -7.13
N GLY A 390 -16.44 -11.40 -6.31
CA GLY A 390 -17.73 -12.01 -6.63
C GLY A 390 -18.44 -11.36 -7.83
N TRP A 391 -18.18 -10.08 -8.08
CA TRP A 391 -18.73 -9.37 -9.23
C TRP A 391 -17.93 -9.63 -10.51
N THR A 392 -16.63 -9.87 -10.40
CA THR A 392 -15.72 -9.88 -11.56
C THR A 392 -15.37 -11.28 -12.05
N ILE A 393 -15.53 -12.31 -11.19
CA ILE A 393 -15.17 -13.69 -11.48
C ILE A 393 -15.93 -14.27 -12.67
N ARG A 394 -15.20 -14.72 -13.69
CA ARG A 394 -15.77 -15.31 -14.92
C ARG A 394 -14.77 -16.15 -15.69
N PHE A 395 -15.29 -17.01 -16.56
CA PHE A 395 -14.56 -17.67 -17.64
C PHE A 395 -14.44 -16.76 -18.86
N THR A 396 -13.27 -16.79 -19.50
CA THR A 396 -12.86 -15.92 -20.62
C THR A 396 -12.75 -16.66 -21.95
N ASP A 397 -12.74 -17.99 -21.92
CA ASP A 397 -12.72 -18.87 -23.09
C ASP A 397 -14.12 -19.12 -23.68
N ILE A 398 -15.15 -18.54 -23.07
CA ILE A 398 -16.54 -18.57 -23.53
C ILE A 398 -17.13 -17.16 -23.56
N PRO A 399 -18.16 -16.91 -24.38
CA PRO A 399 -18.89 -15.65 -24.34
C PRO A 399 -19.39 -15.32 -22.93
N LYS A 400 -19.37 -14.03 -22.56
CA LYS A 400 -19.83 -13.57 -21.23
C LYS A 400 -21.20 -14.15 -20.92
N GLU A 401 -22.13 -14.01 -21.88
CA GLU A 401 -23.25 -14.88 -22.31
C GLU A 401 -23.50 -16.16 -21.51
N GLN A 402 -22.50 -17.01 -21.57
CA GLN A 402 -22.58 -18.41 -21.25
C GLN A 402 -21.97 -18.71 -19.88
N ASN A 403 -21.40 -17.71 -19.20
CA ASN A 403 -20.91 -17.84 -17.83
C ASN A 403 -22.03 -18.17 -16.85
N ARG A 404 -23.27 -17.76 -17.15
CA ARG A 404 -24.40 -17.85 -16.23
C ARG A 404 -24.74 -19.25 -15.72
N ASP A 405 -24.35 -20.27 -16.48
CA ASP A 405 -24.60 -21.69 -16.20
C ASP A 405 -23.33 -22.42 -15.73
N LYS A 406 -22.23 -21.68 -15.50
CA LYS A 406 -20.95 -22.23 -15.07
C LYS A 406 -20.79 -22.21 -13.55
N THR A 407 -20.08 -23.22 -13.07
CA THR A 407 -19.61 -23.33 -11.69
C THR A 407 -18.12 -23.02 -11.65
N VAL A 408 -17.71 -22.17 -10.71
CA VAL A 408 -16.29 -21.98 -10.36
C VAL A 408 -15.97 -22.75 -9.10
N ARG A 409 -14.88 -23.52 -9.10
CA ARG A 409 -14.40 -24.30 -7.96
C ARG A 409 -13.17 -23.64 -7.35
N ILE A 410 -13.27 -23.23 -6.10
CA ILE A 410 -12.25 -22.48 -5.38
C ILE A 410 -11.67 -23.37 -4.27
N ALA A 411 -10.35 -23.48 -4.25
CA ALA A 411 -9.61 -24.03 -3.12
C ALA A 411 -9.24 -22.91 -2.14
N ILE A 412 -9.52 -23.11 -0.86
CA ILE A 412 -9.23 -22.13 0.19
C ILE A 412 -8.68 -22.86 1.43
N PRO A 413 -7.71 -22.31 2.18
CA PRO A 413 -7.03 -23.07 3.24
C PRO A 413 -7.93 -23.50 4.39
N GLN A 414 -8.89 -22.66 4.74
CA GLN A 414 -9.81 -22.87 5.84
C GLN A 414 -11.21 -22.40 5.45
N LEU A 415 -12.23 -23.05 6.00
CA LEU A 415 -13.63 -22.62 5.89
C LEU A 415 -14.30 -22.69 7.25
N LEU A 416 -15.30 -21.83 7.48
CA LEU A 416 -16.15 -21.86 8.67
C LEU A 416 -15.29 -21.87 9.94
N VAL A 417 -14.35 -20.92 10.04
CA VAL A 417 -13.35 -20.87 11.13
C VAL A 417 -14.03 -20.43 12.43
N GLU A 418 -14.87 -19.40 12.33
CA GLU A 418 -15.69 -18.90 13.43
C GLU A 418 -17.16 -18.73 12.98
N PRO A 419 -18.11 -18.64 13.93
CA PRO A 419 -19.52 -18.40 13.63
C PRO A 419 -19.76 -17.21 12.69
N TRP A 420 -20.66 -17.36 11.72
CA TRP A 420 -21.09 -16.25 10.89
C TRP A 420 -22.18 -15.46 11.62
N ASN A 421 -21.82 -14.26 12.03
CA ASN A 421 -22.67 -13.33 12.77
C ASN A 421 -22.26 -11.90 12.36
N PRO A 422 -23.16 -11.08 11.81
CA PRO A 422 -22.82 -9.73 11.35
C PRO A 422 -22.22 -8.81 12.43
N ILE A 423 -22.63 -8.95 13.69
CA ILE A 423 -22.28 -8.01 14.78
C ILE A 423 -20.96 -8.33 15.49
N GLY A 424 -20.68 -9.61 15.67
CA GLY A 424 -19.54 -10.07 16.46
C GLY A 424 -19.10 -11.46 16.04
N GLY A 425 -19.12 -11.76 14.73
CA GLY A 425 -18.79 -13.06 14.14
C GLY A 425 -17.33 -13.17 13.69
N SER A 426 -17.08 -14.06 12.72
CA SER A 426 -15.73 -14.28 12.17
C SER A 426 -15.14 -13.02 11.55
N ASN A 427 -13.88 -12.73 11.87
CA ASN A 427 -13.06 -11.73 11.18
C ASN A 427 -11.92 -12.38 10.37
N TRP A 428 -11.92 -13.71 10.25
CA TRP A 428 -10.93 -14.43 9.47
C TRP A 428 -11.11 -14.13 7.99
N ILE A 429 -10.01 -13.82 7.28
CA ILE A 429 -10.05 -13.46 5.85
C ILE A 429 -10.74 -14.54 5.00
N PHE A 430 -10.58 -15.81 5.38
CA PHE A 430 -11.18 -16.95 4.68
C PHE A 430 -12.71 -17.01 4.82
N ASP A 431 -13.27 -16.64 5.97
CA ASP A 431 -14.72 -16.51 6.12
C ASP A 431 -15.21 -15.21 5.48
N MET A 432 -14.49 -14.12 5.70
CA MET A 432 -14.84 -12.79 5.19
C MET A 432 -14.88 -12.73 3.66
N THR A 433 -13.99 -13.43 2.95
CA THR A 433 -14.04 -13.47 1.48
C THR A 433 -15.36 -14.06 0.97
N VAL A 434 -15.88 -15.08 1.65
CA VAL A 434 -17.16 -15.72 1.28
C VAL A 434 -18.34 -14.84 1.70
N ILE A 435 -18.32 -14.31 2.92
CA ILE A 435 -19.32 -13.38 3.46
C ILE A 435 -19.50 -12.16 2.54
N ARG A 436 -18.40 -11.52 2.12
CA ARG A 436 -18.40 -10.33 1.26
C ARG A 436 -19.05 -10.60 -0.10
N ALA A 437 -18.88 -11.79 -0.67
CA ALA A 437 -19.55 -12.16 -1.92
C ALA A 437 -21.05 -12.38 -1.77
N THR A 438 -21.54 -12.52 -0.54
CA THR A 438 -22.99 -12.52 -0.26
C THR A 438 -23.56 -11.14 -0.01
N ALA A 439 -22.74 -10.09 0.10
CA ALA A 439 -23.15 -8.77 0.54
C ALA A 439 -23.05 -7.71 -0.57
N ASP A 440 -23.92 -6.71 -0.51
CA ASP A 440 -23.79 -5.46 -1.26
C ASP A 440 -23.66 -4.30 -0.26
N ILE A 441 -22.68 -3.44 -0.51
CA ILE A 441 -22.33 -2.24 0.27
C ILE A 441 -22.57 -0.99 -0.59
N PRO A 442 -22.64 0.25 -0.03
CA PRO A 442 -23.04 1.41 -0.81
C PRO A 442 -21.98 1.85 -1.82
N TYR A 443 -20.74 1.40 -1.63
CA TYR A 443 -19.58 1.58 -2.51
C TYR A 443 -18.73 0.30 -2.50
N TYR A 444 -17.75 0.16 -3.38
CA TYR A 444 -16.73 -0.87 -3.29
C TYR A 444 -15.33 -0.27 -3.33
N TYR A 445 -14.41 -0.86 -2.59
CA TYR A 445 -12.99 -0.53 -2.69
C TYR A 445 -12.45 -0.92 -4.06
N ASP A 446 -11.76 0.02 -4.68
CA ASP A 446 -10.93 -0.23 -5.84
C ASP A 446 -9.75 -1.12 -5.41
N PRO A 447 -9.62 -2.34 -5.97
CA PRO A 447 -8.59 -3.29 -5.59
C PRO A 447 -7.17 -2.80 -5.91
N TYR A 448 -7.04 -1.77 -6.74
CA TYR A 448 -5.76 -1.29 -7.25
C TYR A 448 -5.40 0.09 -6.72
N SER A 449 -6.37 0.96 -6.47
CA SER A 449 -6.11 2.34 -6.00
C SER A 449 -6.35 2.56 -4.51
N GLY A 450 -7.19 1.74 -3.88
CA GLY A 450 -7.71 1.99 -2.53
C GLY A 450 -8.75 3.11 -2.44
N LEU A 451 -9.16 3.72 -3.56
CA LEU A 451 -10.30 4.64 -3.61
C LEU A 451 -11.62 3.84 -3.58
N THR A 452 -12.74 4.54 -3.46
CA THR A 452 -14.07 3.92 -3.41
C THR A 452 -14.89 4.28 -4.66
N TRP A 453 -15.51 3.25 -5.26
CA TRP A 453 -16.42 3.39 -6.40
C TRP A 453 -17.86 3.20 -5.95
N PRO A 454 -18.82 4.03 -6.41
CA PRO A 454 -20.18 3.99 -5.92
C PRO A 454 -20.90 2.71 -6.39
N GLN A 455 -21.61 2.04 -5.49
CA GLN A 455 -22.48 0.91 -5.82
C GLN A 455 -23.96 1.33 -5.82
N TRP A 456 -24.41 1.87 -4.68
CA TRP A 456 -25.78 2.38 -4.44
C TRP A 456 -25.84 3.88 -4.19
N ILE A 457 -24.73 4.57 -4.43
CA ILE A 457 -24.62 6.03 -4.36
C ILE A 457 -24.77 6.60 -5.77
N LYS A 458 -25.65 7.59 -5.93
CA LYS A 458 -25.80 8.34 -7.17
C LYS A 458 -24.74 9.43 -7.26
N ARG A 459 -24.52 10.17 -6.17
CA ARG A 459 -23.50 11.20 -6.00
C ARG A 459 -23.32 11.52 -4.52
N ALA A 460 -22.15 12.02 -4.13
CA ALA A 460 -21.95 12.68 -2.85
C ALA A 460 -21.40 14.09 -3.02
N THR A 461 -21.79 15.04 -2.16
CA THR A 461 -21.14 16.34 -2.04
C THR A 461 -20.50 16.45 -0.66
N VAL A 462 -19.17 16.58 -0.63
CA VAL A 462 -18.36 16.73 0.58
C VAL A 462 -18.04 18.20 0.78
N TYR A 463 -18.51 18.76 1.88
CA TYR A 463 -18.14 20.08 2.38
C TYR A 463 -17.06 19.89 3.45
N VAL A 464 -15.89 20.46 3.23
CA VAL A 464 -14.76 20.39 4.17
C VAL A 464 -14.40 21.78 4.65
N HIS A 465 -13.94 21.88 5.89
CA HIS A 465 -13.35 23.11 6.40
C HIS A 465 -12.17 23.55 5.50
N GLU A 466 -12.10 24.84 5.16
CA GLU A 466 -11.20 25.37 4.13
C GLU A 466 -9.70 25.12 4.39
N ASP A 467 -9.32 25.03 5.66
CA ASP A 467 -7.95 24.73 6.12
C ASP A 467 -7.49 23.27 5.89
N LEU A 468 -8.37 22.35 5.44
CA LEU A 468 -8.02 20.93 5.35
C LEU A 468 -7.45 20.55 3.98
N PRO A 469 -6.35 19.77 3.90
CA PRO A 469 -5.74 19.39 2.64
C PRO A 469 -6.44 18.18 1.96
N VAL A 470 -7.76 18.27 1.77
CA VAL A 470 -8.57 17.24 1.09
C VAL A 470 -8.56 17.44 -0.42
N ALA A 471 -8.40 16.34 -1.17
CA ALA A 471 -8.44 16.29 -2.62
C ALA A 471 -9.58 15.38 -3.13
N LYS A 472 -9.98 15.59 -4.39
CA LYS A 472 -10.94 14.75 -5.13
C LYS A 472 -10.23 14.10 -6.32
N THR A 473 -10.57 12.85 -6.61
CA THR A 473 -10.07 12.09 -7.76
C THR A 473 -11.19 11.61 -8.70
N LEU A 474 -12.32 11.12 -8.18
CA LEU A 474 -13.39 10.46 -8.94
C LEU A 474 -14.63 11.33 -9.10
N ASP A 475 -15.32 11.20 -10.24
CA ASP A 475 -16.42 12.10 -10.62
C ASP A 475 -17.70 11.97 -9.78
N TRP A 476 -17.89 10.88 -9.04
CA TRP A 476 -19.10 10.65 -8.24
C TRP A 476 -19.14 11.49 -6.95
N VAL A 477 -18.02 12.12 -6.58
CA VAL A 477 -17.91 13.02 -5.42
C VAL A 477 -17.73 14.44 -5.89
N ASP A 478 -18.41 15.40 -5.29
CA ASP A 478 -18.10 16.83 -5.40
C ASP A 478 -17.44 17.31 -4.11
N LEU A 479 -16.39 18.15 -4.22
CA LEU A 479 -15.68 18.70 -3.07
C LEU A 479 -15.88 20.22 -2.98
N GLN A 480 -16.37 20.69 -1.84
CA GLN A 480 -16.63 22.10 -1.54
C GLN A 480 -15.86 22.50 -0.29
N ARG A 481 -15.18 23.65 -0.35
CA ARG A 481 -14.45 24.22 0.80
C ARG A 481 -15.30 25.32 1.43
N VAL A 482 -15.48 25.27 2.75
CA VAL A 482 -16.30 26.21 3.51
C VAL A 482 -15.59 26.65 4.79
N SER A 483 -15.85 27.87 5.25
CA SER A 483 -15.24 28.42 6.46
C SER A 483 -15.90 27.93 7.76
N GLU A 484 -17.15 27.46 7.68
CA GLU A 484 -17.91 26.97 8.84
C GLU A 484 -18.90 25.88 8.41
N ILE A 485 -19.07 24.87 9.28
CA ILE A 485 -20.07 23.82 9.14
C ILE A 485 -20.86 23.77 10.44
N THR A 486 -22.20 23.82 10.33
CA THR A 486 -23.10 23.73 11.49
C THR A 486 -23.93 22.46 11.41
N VAL A 487 -24.10 21.80 12.56
CA VAL A 487 -24.98 20.64 12.69
C VAL A 487 -26.42 21.13 12.91
N PRO A 488 -27.41 20.70 12.09
CA PRO A 488 -28.80 21.01 12.31
C PRO A 488 -29.30 20.49 13.66
N ASP A 489 -30.14 21.26 14.37
CA ASP A 489 -30.68 20.85 15.67
C ASP A 489 -31.48 19.54 15.61
N ASP A 490 -32.07 19.23 14.46
CA ASP A 490 -32.86 18.01 14.21
C ASP A 490 -32.04 16.81 13.70
N ALA A 491 -30.72 16.96 13.54
CA ALA A 491 -29.83 15.84 13.20
C ALA A 491 -29.82 14.81 14.34
N TRP A 492 -29.89 13.52 14.01
CA TRP A 492 -29.86 12.42 14.95
C TRP A 492 -28.44 12.21 15.47
N LEU A 493 -28.30 12.10 16.80
CA LEU A 493 -27.01 11.89 17.44
C LEU A 493 -26.87 10.49 18.07
N PHE A 494 -27.87 10.02 18.80
CA PHE A 494 -27.83 8.67 19.39
C PHE A 494 -29.23 8.13 19.71
N TYR A 495 -29.33 6.82 19.90
CA TYR A 495 -30.53 6.18 20.47
C TYR A 495 -30.38 5.97 21.99
N ASP A 496 -31.44 6.30 22.73
CA ASP A 496 -31.52 6.11 24.18
C ASP A 496 -32.32 4.85 24.51
N CYS A 497 -31.63 3.84 25.07
CA CYS A 497 -32.25 2.56 25.41
C CYS A 497 -33.29 2.65 26.56
N LYS A 498 -33.19 3.66 27.43
CA LYS A 498 -34.10 3.86 28.57
C LYS A 498 -35.33 4.66 28.14
N GLY A 499 -35.10 5.77 27.45
CA GLY A 499 -36.15 6.63 26.90
C GLY A 499 -36.81 6.10 25.63
N LYS A 500 -36.22 5.07 25.00
CA LYS A 500 -36.67 4.44 23.75
C LYS A 500 -36.91 5.43 22.61
N LYS A 501 -36.02 6.42 22.48
CA LYS A 501 -36.12 7.45 21.45
C LYS A 501 -34.76 7.77 20.85
N ILE A 502 -34.79 8.40 19.68
CA ILE A 502 -33.61 9.05 19.10
C ILE A 502 -33.48 10.43 19.72
N TRP A 503 -32.29 10.75 20.22
CA TRP A 503 -31.90 12.09 20.62
C TRP A 503 -31.30 12.83 19.44
N THR A 504 -31.80 14.04 19.22
CA THR A 504 -31.25 14.96 18.24
C THR A 504 -30.09 15.79 18.82
N TRP A 505 -29.29 16.38 17.95
CA TRP A 505 -28.20 17.28 18.30
C TRP A 505 -28.66 18.41 19.23
N GLY A 506 -29.79 19.07 18.88
CA GLY A 506 -30.35 20.17 19.65
C GLY A 506 -30.81 19.74 21.06
N GLU A 507 -31.49 18.59 21.17
CA GLU A 507 -31.92 18.04 22.47
C GLU A 507 -30.72 17.65 23.35
N ALA A 508 -29.71 16.99 22.77
CA ALA A 508 -28.53 16.52 23.49
C ALA A 508 -27.66 17.70 23.97
N LYS A 509 -27.54 18.76 23.16
CA LYS A 509 -26.84 19.99 23.53
C LYS A 509 -27.47 20.70 24.74
N GLN A 510 -28.80 20.61 24.91
CA GLN A 510 -29.50 21.12 26.09
C GLN A 510 -29.30 20.25 27.34
N ASN A 511 -28.83 19.01 27.17
CA ASN A 511 -28.62 18.04 28.24
C ASN A 511 -27.24 17.36 28.12
N PRO A 512 -26.13 18.11 28.22
CA PRO A 512 -24.80 17.65 27.80
C PRO A 512 -24.26 16.43 28.58
N ASN A 513 -24.81 16.13 29.76
CA ASN A 513 -24.42 14.98 30.57
C ASN A 513 -25.07 13.65 30.11
N ILE A 514 -26.07 13.70 29.23
CA ILE A 514 -26.85 12.50 28.85
C ILE A 514 -25.98 11.40 28.23
N THR A 515 -24.96 11.76 27.45
CA THR A 515 -24.06 10.78 26.81
C THR A 515 -23.14 10.12 27.84
N GLN A 516 -22.69 10.88 28.85
CA GLN A 516 -21.93 10.34 29.97
C GLN A 516 -22.77 9.36 30.78
N GLU A 517 -24.05 9.69 31.03
CA GLU A 517 -24.97 8.84 31.79
C GLU A 517 -25.35 7.55 31.06
N LEU A 518 -25.54 7.62 29.73
CA LEU A 518 -25.96 6.48 28.93
C LEU A 518 -24.79 5.60 28.47
N PHE A 519 -23.63 6.17 28.16
CA PHE A 519 -22.53 5.44 27.51
C PHE A 519 -21.21 5.50 28.28
N ASN A 520 -21.12 6.31 29.35
CA ASN A 520 -19.86 6.63 30.02
C ASN A 520 -18.81 7.25 29.07
N VAL A 521 -19.28 7.97 28.04
CA VAL A 521 -18.45 8.70 27.08
C VAL A 521 -18.86 10.18 27.08
N PRO A 522 -17.98 11.10 27.50
CA PRO A 522 -18.27 12.52 27.46
C PRO A 522 -18.29 13.01 26.01
N TYR A 523 -19.15 13.98 25.72
CA TYR A 523 -19.32 14.50 24.36
C TYR A 523 -19.07 16.00 24.31
N ASN A 524 -18.23 16.44 23.37
CA ASN A 524 -17.91 17.86 23.21
C ASN A 524 -18.83 18.54 22.19
N PHE A 525 -19.89 19.19 22.68
CA PHE A 525 -20.84 19.95 21.85
C PHE A 525 -20.31 21.31 21.37
N THR A 526 -19.11 21.72 21.78
CA THR A 526 -18.49 23.00 21.38
C THR A 526 -17.50 22.83 20.22
N GLU A 527 -17.09 21.60 19.93
CA GLU A 527 -16.21 21.30 18.80
C GLU A 527 -17.03 21.28 17.50
N PRO A 528 -16.76 22.18 16.54
CA PRO A 528 -17.48 22.20 15.28
C PRO A 528 -17.12 20.99 14.41
N PRO A 529 -18.05 20.48 13.57
CA PRO A 529 -17.71 19.50 12.55
C PRO A 529 -16.69 20.08 11.57
N LEU A 530 -15.78 19.22 11.13
CA LEU A 530 -14.79 19.53 10.09
C LEU A 530 -15.28 19.15 8.70
N VAL A 531 -16.24 18.22 8.62
CA VAL A 531 -16.83 17.75 7.37
C VAL A 531 -18.35 17.63 7.49
N LYS A 532 -19.02 17.94 6.39
CA LYS A 532 -20.42 17.60 6.11
C LYS A 532 -20.47 16.88 4.78
N VAL A 533 -21.16 15.76 4.71
CA VAL A 533 -21.40 15.05 3.45
C VAL A 533 -22.89 15.01 3.18
N VAL A 534 -23.30 15.32 1.94
CA VAL A 534 -24.64 15.06 1.42
C VAL A 534 -24.55 13.86 0.48
N VAL A 535 -25.09 12.71 0.89
CA VAL A 535 -25.13 11.49 0.09
C VAL A 535 -26.48 11.37 -0.58
N GLU A 536 -26.51 11.38 -1.91
CA GLU A 536 -27.68 11.06 -2.73
C GLU A 536 -27.57 9.60 -3.18
N TYR A 537 -28.50 8.75 -2.76
CA TYR A 537 -28.50 7.34 -3.12
C TYR A 537 -29.23 7.08 -4.44
N ASP A 538 -29.02 5.90 -5.03
CA ASP A 538 -29.71 5.46 -6.25
C ASP A 538 -31.25 5.50 -6.07
N ASP A 539 -31.94 6.10 -7.03
CA ASP A 539 -33.40 6.29 -7.00
C ASP A 539 -34.18 4.95 -6.93
N ARG A 540 -33.52 3.83 -7.23
CA ARG A 540 -34.12 2.48 -7.19
C ARG A 540 -34.04 1.82 -5.81
N LEU A 541 -33.31 2.39 -4.85
CA LEU A 541 -32.99 1.73 -3.57
C LEU A 541 -34.22 1.22 -2.82
N PHE A 542 -35.31 2.01 -2.79
CA PHE A 542 -36.55 1.68 -2.07
C PHE A 542 -37.77 1.48 -2.99
N THR A 543 -37.57 1.16 -4.26
CA THR A 543 -38.67 0.86 -5.20
C THR A 543 -39.13 -0.59 -5.15
N GLY A 544 -38.46 -1.43 -4.33
CA GLY A 544 -38.72 -2.86 -4.21
C GLY A 544 -37.95 -3.74 -5.22
N VAL A 545 -37.14 -3.13 -6.10
CA VAL A 545 -36.27 -3.89 -7.03
C VAL A 545 -35.01 -4.40 -6.36
N PHE A 546 -34.47 -3.67 -5.38
CA PHE A 546 -33.38 -4.14 -4.53
C PHE A 546 -33.95 -4.90 -3.33
N LYS A 547 -33.51 -6.14 -3.16
CA LYS A 547 -34.07 -7.09 -2.19
C LYS A 547 -32.97 -7.81 -1.44
N TRP A 548 -33.32 -8.20 -0.23
CA TRP A 548 -32.64 -9.25 0.52
C TRP A 548 -32.87 -10.61 -0.16
N HIS A 549 -31.96 -11.56 0.04
CA HIS A 549 -32.00 -12.88 -0.60
C HIS A 549 -33.25 -13.70 -0.26
N ASP A 550 -33.91 -13.41 0.86
CA ASP A 550 -35.19 -14.02 1.23
C ASP A 550 -36.39 -13.44 0.46
N GLY A 551 -36.15 -12.50 -0.46
CA GLY A 551 -37.15 -11.85 -1.29
C GLY A 551 -37.74 -10.58 -0.68
N SER A 552 -37.34 -10.22 0.54
CA SER A 552 -37.85 -9.01 1.19
C SER A 552 -37.27 -7.74 0.57
N PRO A 553 -38.07 -6.69 0.31
CA PRO A 553 -37.56 -5.44 -0.27
C PRO A 553 -36.63 -4.72 0.70
N PHE A 554 -35.49 -4.23 0.23
CA PHE A 554 -34.61 -3.36 1.02
C PHE A 554 -35.34 -2.07 1.40
N SER A 555 -35.18 -1.62 2.64
CA SER A 555 -36.01 -0.54 3.20
C SER A 555 -35.23 0.36 4.16
N ILE A 556 -35.72 1.58 4.37
CA ILE A 556 -35.13 2.51 5.35
C ILE A 556 -35.16 1.94 6.79
N ALA A 557 -36.10 1.03 7.09
CA ALA A 557 -36.13 0.32 8.37
C ALA A 557 -34.89 -0.54 8.59
N ASP A 558 -34.26 -1.09 7.54
CA ASP A 558 -32.98 -1.80 7.67
C ASP A 558 -31.87 -0.84 8.15
N MET A 559 -31.81 0.37 7.57
CA MET A 559 -30.79 1.38 7.91
C MET A 559 -31.00 1.98 9.31
N VAL A 560 -32.24 2.33 9.66
CA VAL A 560 -32.57 2.88 10.99
C VAL A 560 -32.34 1.85 12.10
N TYR A 561 -32.54 0.56 11.80
CA TYR A 561 -32.24 -0.51 12.75
C TYR A 561 -30.74 -0.58 13.09
N VAL A 562 -29.84 -0.41 12.10
CA VAL A 562 -28.37 -0.38 12.30
C VAL A 562 -28.00 0.71 13.32
N PHE A 563 -28.47 1.93 13.08
CA PHE A 563 -28.26 3.06 13.99
C PHE A 563 -28.76 2.71 15.40
N THR A 564 -29.98 2.18 15.52
CA THR A 564 -30.63 1.92 16.81
C THR A 564 -29.89 0.84 17.63
N ILE A 565 -29.56 -0.30 17.02
CA ILE A 565 -28.92 -1.41 17.73
C ILE A 565 -27.46 -1.10 18.10
N ALA A 566 -26.76 -0.29 17.30
CA ALA A 566 -25.38 0.12 17.61
C ALA A 566 -25.31 0.82 18.99
N PHE A 567 -26.21 1.76 19.25
CA PHE A 567 -26.30 2.44 20.55
C PHE A 567 -26.90 1.56 21.65
N ASP A 568 -27.91 0.74 21.35
CA ASP A 568 -28.53 -0.13 22.37
C ASP A 568 -27.51 -1.11 22.98
N ARG A 569 -26.53 -1.56 22.19
CA ARG A 569 -25.44 -2.44 22.64
C ARG A 569 -24.39 -1.76 23.53
N VAL A 570 -24.29 -0.44 23.52
CA VAL A 570 -23.37 0.31 24.39
C VAL A 570 -24.09 1.08 25.50
N CYS A 571 -25.41 1.13 25.45
CA CYS A 571 -26.25 1.84 26.42
C CYS A 571 -26.30 1.11 27.77
N ILE A 572 -25.82 1.77 28.81
CA ILE A 572 -25.76 1.25 30.18
C ILE A 572 -27.18 0.99 30.68
N GLY A 573 -27.44 -0.28 30.99
CA GLY A 573 -28.74 -0.76 31.45
C GLY A 573 -29.62 -1.38 30.36
N SER A 574 -29.15 -1.44 29.11
CA SER A 574 -29.77 -2.27 28.08
C SER A 574 -29.51 -3.75 28.33
N ASP A 575 -30.49 -4.61 28.04
CA ASP A 575 -30.31 -6.06 28.00
C ASP A 575 -29.31 -6.49 26.90
N LEU A 576 -29.11 -5.64 25.89
CA LEU A 576 -28.12 -5.84 24.83
C LEU A 576 -26.73 -5.26 25.16
N TYR A 577 -26.54 -4.61 26.32
CA TYR A 577 -25.26 -4.03 26.69
C TYR A 577 -24.10 -5.03 26.57
N ASP A 578 -23.05 -4.67 25.85
CA ASP A 578 -21.89 -5.52 25.57
C ASP A 578 -20.59 -4.73 25.75
N SER A 579 -19.80 -5.10 26.76
CA SER A 579 -18.53 -4.43 27.05
C SER A 579 -17.51 -4.55 25.93
N ALA A 580 -17.63 -5.56 25.05
CA ALA A 580 -16.76 -5.72 23.90
C ALA A 580 -17.00 -4.64 22.82
N ALA A 581 -18.15 -3.98 22.81
CA ALA A 581 -18.46 -2.89 21.87
C ALA A 581 -17.92 -1.52 22.32
N ILE A 582 -17.65 -1.35 23.61
CA ILE A 582 -17.29 -0.06 24.21
C ILE A 582 -15.99 0.54 23.64
N PRO A 583 -14.88 -0.21 23.47
CA PRO A 583 -13.63 0.40 23.00
C PRO A 583 -13.77 1.05 21.61
N GLY A 584 -14.45 0.39 20.68
CA GLY A 584 -14.70 0.94 19.34
C GLY A 584 -15.63 2.16 19.40
N PHE A 585 -16.69 2.08 20.20
CA PHE A 585 -17.62 3.19 20.40
C PHE A 585 -16.94 4.43 21.02
N THR A 586 -16.08 4.25 22.02
CA THR A 586 -15.36 5.37 22.66
C THR A 586 -14.39 6.07 21.70
N ALA A 587 -13.85 5.36 20.71
CA ALA A 587 -13.01 5.94 19.67
C ALA A 587 -13.82 6.71 18.62
N TRP A 588 -14.95 6.15 18.17
CA TRP A 588 -15.77 6.69 17.09
C TRP A 588 -16.75 7.78 17.56
N PHE A 589 -17.48 7.57 18.65
CA PHE A 589 -18.60 8.45 19.02
C PHE A 589 -18.21 9.92 19.20
N PRO A 590 -17.03 10.29 19.75
CA PRO A 590 -16.63 11.69 19.86
C PRO A 590 -16.45 12.40 18.51
N THR A 591 -16.12 11.68 17.43
CA THR A 591 -15.92 12.26 16.09
C THR A 591 -17.23 12.39 15.33
N PHE A 592 -18.17 11.46 15.52
CA PHE A 592 -19.50 11.50 14.94
C PHE A 592 -20.34 12.66 15.47
N LYS A 593 -20.74 13.61 14.61
CA LYS A 593 -21.56 14.78 14.98
C LYS A 593 -23.04 14.66 14.63
N GLY A 594 -23.44 13.64 13.86
CA GLY A 594 -24.84 13.31 13.63
C GLY A 594 -25.18 13.01 12.17
N ILE A 595 -26.39 12.49 11.97
CA ILE A 595 -26.98 12.28 10.64
C ILE A 595 -28.33 12.98 10.50
N LYS A 596 -28.69 13.40 9.29
CA LYS A 596 -30.03 13.89 8.99
C LYS A 596 -30.56 13.22 7.73
N ILE A 597 -31.68 12.50 7.87
CA ILE A 597 -32.42 11.96 6.74
C ILE A 597 -33.23 13.12 6.15
N VAL A 598 -32.77 13.67 5.02
CA VAL A 598 -33.39 14.82 4.34
C VAL A 598 -34.60 14.39 3.52
N SER A 599 -34.47 13.26 2.85
CA SER A 599 -35.52 12.65 2.02
C SER A 599 -35.39 11.14 2.11
N THR A 600 -36.52 10.44 2.06
CA THR A 600 -36.56 8.97 2.09
C THR A 600 -36.76 8.35 0.71
N ASN A 601 -37.25 9.09 -0.30
CA ASN A 601 -37.36 8.58 -1.67
C ASN A 601 -37.38 9.74 -2.71
N PRO A 602 -36.27 10.01 -3.43
CA PRO A 602 -34.97 9.34 -3.32
C PRO A 602 -34.35 9.56 -1.93
N LEU A 603 -33.53 8.62 -1.47
CA LEU A 603 -32.87 8.72 -0.17
C LEU A 603 -31.74 9.75 -0.24
N ILE A 604 -31.79 10.74 0.65
CA ILE A 604 -30.75 11.74 0.82
C ILE A 604 -30.42 11.84 2.31
N ILE A 605 -29.14 11.65 2.66
CA ILE A 605 -28.64 11.73 4.04
C ILE A 605 -27.55 12.78 4.11
N GLU A 606 -27.63 13.65 5.12
CA GLU A 606 -26.51 14.46 5.57
C GLU A 606 -25.78 13.75 6.71
N TRP A 607 -24.45 13.77 6.68
CA TRP A 607 -23.58 13.22 7.72
C TRP A 607 -22.58 14.29 8.16
N TYR A 608 -22.30 14.36 9.46
CA TYR A 608 -21.46 15.38 10.08
C TYR A 608 -20.41 14.74 10.96
N SER A 609 -19.14 15.14 10.81
CA SER A 609 -18.03 14.57 11.58
C SER A 609 -16.88 15.55 11.78
N THR A 610 -16.05 15.30 12.78
CA THR A 610 -14.70 15.91 12.88
C THR A 610 -13.61 15.05 12.23
N GLU A 611 -13.90 13.79 11.90
CA GLU A 611 -12.98 12.91 11.21
C GLU A 611 -12.94 13.23 9.69
N TRP A 612 -11.74 13.20 9.12
CA TRP A 612 -11.52 13.50 7.71
C TRP A 612 -10.32 12.72 7.16
N TYR A 613 -10.32 12.53 5.83
CA TYR A 613 -9.28 11.83 5.08
C TYR A 613 -8.75 12.72 3.95
N MET A 614 -7.53 12.46 3.47
CA MET A 614 -6.94 13.22 2.36
C MET A 614 -7.74 13.05 1.04
N ASP A 615 -8.44 11.93 0.86
CA ASP A 615 -9.29 11.66 -0.30
C ASP A 615 -10.77 11.89 0.05
N ALA A 616 -11.46 12.75 -0.70
CA ALA A 616 -12.88 13.06 -0.49
C ALA A 616 -13.77 11.82 -0.68
N GLU A 617 -13.34 10.86 -1.49
CA GLU A 617 -14.01 9.57 -1.73
C GLU A 617 -14.13 8.74 -0.45
N TRP A 618 -13.11 8.76 0.42
CA TRP A 618 -13.14 8.08 1.72
C TRP A 618 -14.12 8.75 2.69
N ILE A 619 -14.12 10.09 2.74
CA ILE A 619 -15.09 10.84 3.56
C ILE A 619 -16.52 10.56 3.10
N ALA A 620 -16.74 10.52 1.78
CA ALA A 620 -18.04 10.24 1.19
C ALA A 620 -18.50 8.79 1.41
N SER A 621 -17.58 7.82 1.33
CA SER A 621 -17.89 6.41 1.57
C SER A 621 -18.24 6.13 3.02
N ASP A 622 -17.52 6.72 3.97
CA ASP A 622 -17.82 6.57 5.40
C ASP A 622 -19.21 7.13 5.75
N ALA A 623 -19.53 8.31 5.24
CA ALA A 623 -20.86 8.89 5.36
C ALA A 623 -21.97 8.00 4.77
N ALA A 624 -21.68 7.28 3.70
CA ALA A 624 -22.62 6.36 3.06
C ALA A 624 -22.77 5.03 3.82
N ASP A 625 -21.71 4.58 4.50
CA ASP A 625 -21.72 3.32 5.26
C ASP A 625 -22.33 3.47 6.66
N GLU A 626 -22.29 4.68 7.25
CA GLU A 626 -22.64 4.97 8.65
C GLU A 626 -23.90 4.24 9.17
N ILE A 627 -24.95 4.16 8.35
CA ILE A 627 -26.18 3.43 8.69
C ILE A 627 -26.58 2.40 7.62
N TRP A 628 -25.65 1.99 6.77
CA TRP A 628 -25.91 0.90 5.83
C TRP A 628 -25.99 -0.43 6.60
N PRO A 629 -26.89 -1.38 6.23
CA PRO A 629 -27.06 -2.65 6.92
C PRO A 629 -25.96 -3.68 6.61
N TYR A 630 -24.71 -3.23 6.74
CA TYR A 630 -23.49 -4.01 6.77
C TYR A 630 -22.79 -3.72 8.10
N TYR A 631 -22.82 -4.70 9.00
CA TYR A 631 -22.20 -4.62 10.32
C TYR A 631 -20.71 -5.00 10.24
N ALA A 632 -20.02 -4.94 11.37
CA ALA A 632 -18.57 -5.17 11.47
C ALA A 632 -18.07 -6.49 10.83
N GLN A 633 -18.89 -7.54 10.78
CA GLN A 633 -18.55 -8.84 10.17
C GLN A 633 -19.58 -9.34 9.15
N GLY A 634 -20.33 -8.44 8.49
CA GLY A 634 -21.13 -8.82 7.32
C GLY A 634 -22.50 -8.14 7.21
N PRO A 635 -23.28 -8.50 6.18
CA PRO A 635 -24.62 -7.95 5.93
C PRO A 635 -25.60 -8.43 7.00
N GLY A 636 -26.57 -7.59 7.37
CA GLY A 636 -27.61 -7.97 8.31
C GLY A 636 -28.93 -7.27 8.05
N ALA A 637 -29.90 -7.99 7.52
CA ALA A 637 -31.27 -7.49 7.45
C ALA A 637 -31.84 -7.35 8.87
N TRP A 638 -32.63 -6.30 9.14
CA TRP A 638 -33.10 -6.00 10.50
C TRP A 638 -33.77 -7.21 11.16
N HIS A 639 -34.53 -7.99 10.40
CA HIS A 639 -35.29 -9.13 10.92
C HIS A 639 -34.39 -10.32 11.26
N THR A 640 -33.27 -10.51 10.58
CA THR A 640 -32.29 -11.53 10.96
C THR A 640 -31.51 -11.14 12.21
N VAL A 641 -31.08 -9.89 12.29
CA VAL A 641 -30.31 -9.38 13.43
C VAL A 641 -31.20 -9.29 14.67
N GLU A 642 -32.44 -8.83 14.53
CA GLU A 642 -33.39 -8.76 15.62
C GLU A 642 -33.74 -10.13 16.19
N LEU A 643 -33.79 -11.17 15.36
CA LEU A 643 -34.01 -12.53 15.86
C LEU A 643 -32.93 -12.94 16.87
N PHE A 644 -31.67 -12.64 16.57
CA PHE A 644 -30.55 -12.89 17.48
C PHE A 644 -30.47 -11.88 18.62
N ALA A 645 -30.89 -10.64 18.42
CA ALA A 645 -31.02 -9.66 19.49
C ALA A 645 -32.05 -10.13 20.55
N GLN A 646 -33.19 -10.66 20.12
CA GLN A 646 -34.15 -11.32 21.02
C GLN A 646 -33.54 -12.53 21.71
N GLY A 647 -32.75 -13.33 20.98
CA GLY A 647 -31.99 -14.44 21.53
C GLY A 647 -31.02 -14.00 22.64
N GLU A 648 -30.33 -12.88 22.46
CA GLU A 648 -29.41 -12.33 23.47
C GLU A 648 -30.13 -11.76 24.68
N ARG A 649 -31.22 -11.01 24.47
CA ARG A 649 -32.10 -10.55 25.57
C ARG A 649 -32.67 -11.73 26.37
N ALA A 650 -32.99 -12.83 25.69
CA ALA A 650 -33.46 -14.07 26.29
C ALA A 650 -32.34 -14.98 26.84
N LYS A 651 -31.06 -14.59 26.71
CA LYS A 651 -29.88 -15.38 27.11
C LYS A 651 -29.84 -16.78 26.49
N ILE A 652 -30.23 -16.89 25.22
CA ILE A 652 -30.14 -18.11 24.41
C ILE A 652 -28.78 -18.15 23.68
N VAL A 653 -28.32 -16.99 23.21
CA VAL A 653 -27.05 -16.77 22.50
C VAL A 653 -26.46 -15.43 22.92
N ALA A 654 -25.22 -15.14 22.53
CA ALA A 654 -24.69 -13.78 22.57
C ALA A 654 -23.85 -13.47 21.32
N PHE A 655 -23.86 -12.23 20.85
CA PHE A 655 -23.17 -11.81 19.65
C PHE A 655 -21.64 -11.97 19.77
N THR A 656 -21.05 -11.57 20.90
CA THR A 656 -19.59 -11.58 21.07
C THR A 656 -19.10 -12.72 21.95
N THR A 657 -17.86 -13.18 21.70
CA THR A 657 -17.21 -14.25 22.48
C THR A 657 -17.13 -13.91 23.97
N SER A 658 -16.82 -12.66 24.32
CA SER A 658 -16.71 -12.19 25.70
C SER A 658 -18.04 -12.31 26.43
N LYS A 659 -19.13 -11.81 25.85
CA LYS A 659 -20.47 -11.90 26.44
C LYS A 659 -21.01 -13.33 26.48
N ALA A 660 -20.78 -14.12 25.42
CA ALA A 660 -21.13 -15.53 25.35
C ALA A 660 -20.49 -16.34 26.50
N THR A 661 -19.19 -16.10 26.73
CA THR A 661 -18.43 -16.73 27.82
C THR A 661 -18.96 -16.31 29.20
N ALA A 662 -19.24 -15.02 29.40
CA ALA A 662 -19.77 -14.50 30.65
C ALA A 662 -21.16 -15.06 30.99
N LEU A 663 -22.03 -15.18 29.99
CA LEU A 663 -23.39 -15.70 30.14
C LEU A 663 -23.47 -17.23 30.09
N LYS A 664 -22.40 -17.92 29.69
CA LYS A 664 -22.34 -19.38 29.44
C LYS A 664 -23.37 -19.83 28.40
N VAL A 665 -23.50 -19.07 27.33
CA VAL A 665 -24.37 -19.34 26.19
C VAL A 665 -23.53 -19.49 24.92
N PRO A 666 -24.02 -20.17 23.87
CA PRO A 666 -23.34 -20.19 22.59
C PRO A 666 -23.16 -18.78 22.00
N ARG A 667 -22.07 -18.56 21.27
CA ARG A 667 -21.91 -17.38 20.41
C ARG A 667 -22.92 -17.49 19.26
N ALA A 668 -23.51 -16.37 18.86
CA ALA A 668 -24.47 -16.31 17.77
C ALA A 668 -23.86 -16.86 16.46
N ASP A 669 -24.59 -17.75 15.79
CA ASP A 669 -24.25 -18.30 14.47
C ASP A 669 -25.51 -18.35 13.60
N PHE A 670 -25.53 -17.56 12.53
CA PHE A 670 -26.67 -17.45 11.62
C PHE A 670 -26.74 -18.62 10.65
N LEU A 671 -25.68 -19.44 10.55
CA LEU A 671 -25.68 -20.70 9.79
C LEU A 671 -26.38 -21.81 10.54
N ILE A 672 -26.29 -21.82 11.87
CA ILE A 672 -26.80 -22.89 12.73
C ILE A 672 -27.62 -22.28 13.87
N PRO A 673 -28.79 -21.67 13.56
CA PRO A 673 -29.63 -21.04 14.59
C PRO A 673 -30.18 -22.09 15.56
N PRO A 674 -30.16 -21.83 16.89
CA PRO A 674 -30.83 -22.68 17.87
C PRO A 674 -32.33 -22.81 17.58
N SER A 675 -32.93 -23.96 17.89
CA SER A 675 -34.36 -24.21 17.63
C SER A 675 -35.28 -23.23 18.35
N GLN A 676 -34.88 -22.75 19.53
CA GLN A 676 -35.62 -21.73 20.28
C GLN A 676 -35.76 -20.41 19.50
N LEU A 677 -34.77 -20.05 18.66
CA LEU A 677 -34.88 -18.87 17.80
C LEU A 677 -35.86 -19.13 16.65
N ILE A 678 -35.99 -20.36 16.16
CA ILE A 678 -37.00 -20.69 15.15
C ILE A 678 -38.41 -20.64 15.75
N ASP A 679 -38.59 -21.05 17.00
CA ASP A 679 -39.86 -20.88 17.72
C ASP A 679 -40.17 -19.39 17.94
N GLN A 680 -39.16 -18.59 18.29
CA GLN A 680 -39.28 -17.14 18.42
C GLN A 680 -39.66 -16.48 17.08
N LEU A 681 -39.07 -16.93 15.97
CA LEU A 681 -39.42 -16.47 14.62
C LEU A 681 -40.90 -16.72 14.31
N ARG A 682 -41.42 -17.91 14.63
CA ARG A 682 -42.87 -18.23 14.47
C ARG A 682 -43.73 -17.32 15.35
N SER A 683 -43.32 -17.08 16.60
CA SER A 683 -43.98 -16.14 17.52
C SER A 683 -44.03 -14.71 16.96
N ASN A 684 -42.97 -14.26 16.30
CA ASN A 684 -42.90 -12.93 15.69
C ASN A 684 -43.87 -12.77 14.52
N ILE A 685 -44.14 -13.83 13.76
CA ILE A 685 -45.17 -13.86 12.70
C ILE A 685 -46.57 -13.69 13.30
N ASP A 686 -46.87 -14.46 14.35
CA ASP A 686 -48.20 -14.44 14.98
C ASP A 686 -48.51 -13.08 15.61
N LYS A 687 -47.49 -12.45 16.22
CA LYS A 687 -47.60 -11.15 16.87
C LYS A 687 -47.43 -9.96 15.92
N SER A 688 -47.05 -10.19 14.66
CA SER A 688 -46.64 -9.11 13.74
C SER A 688 -45.60 -8.19 14.37
N TYR A 689 -44.59 -8.80 15.02
CA TYR A 689 -43.65 -8.10 15.89
C TYR A 689 -42.84 -7.03 15.13
N VAL A 690 -42.90 -5.79 15.63
CA VAL A 690 -42.10 -4.65 15.15
C VAL A 690 -41.02 -4.35 16.20
N PRO A 691 -39.71 -4.47 15.88
CA PRO A 691 -38.64 -4.07 16.79
C PRO A 691 -38.64 -2.56 17.00
N TYR A 692 -38.18 -2.10 18.16
CA TYR A 692 -38.07 -0.68 18.52
C TYR A 692 -39.26 0.18 18.02
N PRO A 693 -40.51 -0.17 18.39
CA PRO A 693 -41.71 0.39 17.75
C PRO A 693 -41.80 1.92 17.84
N GLU A 694 -41.20 2.53 18.87
CA GLU A 694 -41.12 3.98 19.05
C GLU A 694 -40.28 4.68 17.97
N VAL A 695 -39.32 3.96 17.37
CA VAL A 695 -38.40 4.45 16.33
C VAL A 695 -38.80 3.89 14.96
N LEU A 696 -38.80 2.55 14.83
CA LEU A 696 -39.04 1.85 13.57
C LEU A 696 -40.51 1.85 13.16
N GLY A 697 -41.46 2.05 14.09
CA GLY A 697 -42.89 2.15 13.74
C GLY A 697 -43.22 3.32 12.79
N LYS A 698 -42.30 4.27 12.62
CA LYS A 698 -42.39 5.35 11.61
C LYS A 698 -42.04 4.89 10.19
N TYR A 699 -41.33 3.77 10.07
CA TYR A 699 -40.72 3.28 8.83
C TYR A 699 -41.13 1.84 8.48
N LEU A 700 -41.78 1.14 9.42
CA LEU A 700 -42.13 -0.26 9.32
C LEU A 700 -43.51 -0.49 9.94
N THR A 701 -44.46 -0.92 9.12
CA THR A 701 -45.79 -1.31 9.59
C THR A 701 -45.79 -2.74 10.15
N PRO A 702 -46.74 -3.10 11.04
CA PRO A 702 -46.89 -4.48 11.50
C PRO A 702 -47.12 -5.49 10.36
N ALA A 703 -47.81 -5.09 9.29
CA ALA A 703 -48.06 -5.95 8.13
C ALA A 703 -46.76 -6.25 7.36
N GLU A 704 -45.93 -5.23 7.12
CA GLU A 704 -44.61 -5.40 6.49
C GLU A 704 -43.68 -6.23 7.38
N ALA A 705 -43.68 -5.99 8.70
CA ALA A 705 -42.92 -6.79 9.64
C ALA A 705 -43.33 -8.26 9.61
N LYS A 706 -44.63 -8.55 9.62
CA LYS A 706 -45.15 -9.92 9.48
C LYS A 706 -44.70 -10.58 8.18
N ALA A 707 -44.77 -9.87 7.05
CA ALA A 707 -44.32 -10.39 5.76
C ALA A 707 -42.81 -10.71 5.77
N ARG A 708 -41.98 -9.83 6.35
CA ARG A 708 -40.54 -10.05 6.55
C ARG A 708 -40.25 -11.31 7.39
N TRP A 709 -40.95 -11.50 8.50
CA TRP A 709 -40.80 -12.71 9.32
C TRP A 709 -41.22 -13.99 8.58
N GLN A 710 -42.27 -13.92 7.74
CA GLN A 710 -42.71 -15.03 6.90
C GLN A 710 -41.67 -15.38 5.82
N ASN A 711 -41.05 -14.38 5.19
CA ASN A 711 -39.98 -14.58 4.22
C ASN A 711 -38.77 -15.27 4.85
N LEU A 712 -38.35 -14.84 6.05
CA LEU A 712 -37.25 -15.48 6.76
C LEU A 712 -37.55 -16.92 7.16
N LEU A 713 -38.80 -17.21 7.57
CA LEU A 713 -39.20 -18.59 7.85
C LEU A 713 -39.16 -19.46 6.59
N ALA A 714 -39.64 -18.95 5.45
CA ALA A 714 -39.56 -19.64 4.16
C ALA A 714 -38.11 -19.87 3.72
N TRP A 715 -37.23 -18.89 3.94
CA TRP A 715 -35.79 -19.01 3.72
C TRP A 715 -35.17 -20.13 4.56
N TYR A 716 -35.44 -20.13 5.87
CA TYR A 716 -34.98 -21.18 6.77
C TYR A 716 -35.54 -22.57 6.37
N ASP A 717 -36.81 -22.65 6.00
CA ASP A 717 -37.42 -23.91 5.58
C ASP A 717 -36.77 -24.46 4.30
N LYS A 718 -36.26 -23.59 3.41
CA LYS A 718 -35.54 -23.96 2.18
C LYS A 718 -34.07 -24.29 2.41
N TYR A 719 -33.30 -23.40 3.05
CA TYR A 719 -31.83 -23.49 3.12
C TYR A 719 -31.28 -23.89 4.50
N LYS A 720 -32.14 -23.98 5.52
CA LYS A 720 -31.80 -24.41 6.89
C LYS A 720 -30.84 -23.52 7.66
N HIS A 721 -30.63 -22.30 7.19
CA HIS A 721 -29.93 -21.23 7.91
C HIS A 721 -30.75 -19.93 7.85
N VAL A 722 -30.34 -18.92 8.63
CA VAL A 722 -30.94 -17.58 8.66
C VAL A 722 -29.95 -16.48 8.23
N TRP A 723 -28.81 -16.87 7.65
CA TRP A 723 -27.95 -15.96 6.89
C TRP A 723 -28.68 -15.45 5.64
N VAL A 724 -29.20 -14.23 5.71
CA VAL A 724 -29.84 -13.51 4.60
C VAL A 724 -29.03 -12.25 4.33
N ALA A 725 -28.60 -12.10 3.09
CA ALA A 725 -27.81 -10.97 2.64
C ALA A 725 -28.44 -10.33 1.39
N ASN A 726 -27.70 -9.55 0.62
CA ASN A 726 -28.23 -8.73 -0.48
C ASN A 726 -27.29 -8.62 -1.70
N GLY A 727 -26.16 -9.31 -1.68
CA GLY A 727 -25.10 -9.21 -2.68
C GLY A 727 -25.27 -10.08 -3.93
N PRO A 728 -24.19 -10.21 -4.72
CA PRO A 728 -24.22 -10.90 -6.01
C PRO A 728 -24.48 -12.40 -5.90
N PHE A 729 -24.07 -13.04 -4.79
CA PHE A 729 -24.39 -14.43 -4.52
C PHE A 729 -25.19 -14.57 -3.25
N TYR A 730 -25.93 -15.66 -3.10
CA TYR A 730 -26.51 -16.08 -1.83
C TYR A 730 -25.91 -17.42 -1.40
N LEU A 731 -25.87 -17.66 -0.09
CA LEU A 731 -25.48 -18.96 0.46
C LEU A 731 -26.59 -19.97 0.17
N GLU A 732 -26.29 -20.99 -0.63
CA GLU A 732 -27.25 -22.06 -0.92
C GLU A 732 -27.10 -23.23 0.04
N SER A 733 -25.87 -23.64 0.35
CA SER A 733 -25.62 -24.73 1.30
C SER A 733 -24.19 -24.70 1.81
N PHE A 734 -23.96 -25.38 2.93
CA PHE A 734 -22.64 -25.63 3.49
C PHE A 734 -22.60 -27.01 4.16
N THR A 735 -21.40 -27.55 4.32
CA THR A 735 -21.14 -28.76 5.11
C THR A 735 -20.03 -28.48 6.11
N THR A 736 -20.06 -29.10 7.28
CA THR A 736 -19.05 -28.92 8.35
C THR A 736 -18.00 -30.03 8.39
N ALA A 737 -18.24 -31.17 7.71
CA ALA A 737 -17.30 -32.27 7.57
C ALA A 737 -17.62 -33.13 6.32
N PRO A 738 -16.80 -33.12 5.25
CA PRO A 738 -15.74 -32.15 4.98
C PRO A 738 -16.31 -30.73 4.86
N LYS A 739 -15.51 -29.69 5.07
CA LYS A 739 -16.00 -28.32 4.97
C LYS A 739 -16.11 -27.88 3.52
N THR A 740 -17.33 -27.51 3.10
CA THR A 740 -17.60 -26.96 1.78
C THR A 740 -18.67 -25.88 1.87
N ILE A 741 -18.62 -24.90 0.97
CA ILE A 741 -19.65 -23.88 0.82
C ILE A 741 -20.08 -23.79 -0.64
N VAL A 742 -21.39 -23.69 -0.89
CA VAL A 742 -21.96 -23.47 -2.23
C VAL A 742 -22.68 -22.13 -2.23
N LEU A 743 -22.21 -21.23 -3.08
CA LEU A 743 -22.86 -19.96 -3.38
C LEU A 743 -23.56 -20.01 -4.74
N LYS A 744 -24.75 -19.44 -4.83
CA LYS A 744 -25.52 -19.34 -6.08
C LYS A 744 -25.74 -17.90 -6.47
N ALA A 745 -25.75 -17.64 -7.78
CA ALA A 745 -25.95 -16.31 -8.31
C ALA A 745 -27.31 -15.75 -7.93
N ASN A 746 -27.32 -14.54 -7.36
CA ASN A 746 -28.53 -13.74 -7.19
C ASN A 746 -28.93 -13.13 -8.54
N ARG A 747 -29.72 -13.89 -9.32
CA ARG A 747 -30.19 -13.45 -10.64
C ARG A 747 -31.25 -12.34 -10.58
N GLU A 748 -31.86 -12.15 -9.41
CA GLU A 748 -32.80 -11.06 -9.16
C GLU A 748 -32.10 -9.74 -8.80
N HIS A 749 -30.76 -9.74 -8.68
CA HIS A 749 -30.02 -8.54 -8.32
C HIS A 749 -30.10 -7.45 -9.41
N PRO A 750 -30.59 -6.24 -9.11
CA PRO A 750 -30.90 -5.21 -10.13
C PRO A 750 -29.68 -4.63 -10.85
N LEU A 751 -28.47 -4.81 -10.31
CA LEU A 751 -27.21 -4.36 -10.91
C LEU A 751 -26.50 -5.47 -11.69
N SER A 752 -25.77 -5.05 -12.72
CA SER A 752 -24.96 -5.91 -13.59
C SER A 752 -23.51 -5.99 -13.15
N ALA A 753 -22.94 -7.19 -13.21
CA ALA A 753 -21.50 -7.40 -13.13
C ALA A 753 -20.69 -6.63 -14.20
N ALA A 754 -21.32 -6.25 -15.32
CA ALA A 754 -20.70 -5.43 -16.38
C ALA A 754 -20.15 -4.09 -15.86
N LYS A 755 -20.74 -3.55 -14.79
CA LYS A 755 -20.30 -2.31 -14.12
C LYS A 755 -18.84 -2.37 -13.67
N TRP A 756 -18.37 -3.55 -13.27
CA TRP A 756 -17.06 -3.75 -12.64
C TRP A 756 -16.00 -4.30 -13.60
N GLU A 757 -16.29 -4.37 -14.90
CA GLU A 757 -15.39 -4.99 -15.89
C GLU A 757 -14.04 -4.28 -16.00
N PHE A 758 -14.03 -2.95 -15.87
CA PHE A 758 -12.81 -2.15 -15.96
C PHE A 758 -11.80 -2.48 -14.84
N LEU A 759 -12.25 -3.08 -13.74
CA LEU A 759 -11.40 -3.57 -12.65
C LEU A 759 -10.99 -5.04 -12.81
N GLY A 760 -11.20 -5.62 -13.99
CA GLY A 760 -10.70 -6.96 -14.32
C GLY A 760 -9.18 -6.99 -14.57
N GLU A 761 -8.58 -5.86 -14.95
CA GLU A 761 -7.14 -5.69 -15.13
C GLU A 761 -6.67 -4.34 -14.56
N PRO A 762 -5.53 -4.28 -13.87
CA PRO A 762 -5.07 -3.05 -13.24
C PRO A 762 -4.42 -2.07 -14.25
N PRO A 763 -4.82 -0.79 -14.28
CA PRO A 763 -4.22 0.23 -15.14
C PRO A 763 -2.89 0.76 -14.58
N ILE A 764 -1.89 -0.11 -14.37
CA ILE A 764 -0.56 0.27 -13.84
C ILE A 764 0.24 1.01 -14.93
N PRO A 765 0.79 2.21 -14.67
CA PRO A 765 1.65 2.91 -15.62
C PRO A 765 2.98 2.17 -15.81
N VAL A 766 3.49 2.12 -17.04
CA VAL A 766 4.82 1.57 -17.36
C VAL A 766 5.74 2.71 -17.74
N ILE A 767 6.93 2.77 -17.14
CA ILE A 767 7.93 3.82 -17.41
C ILE A 767 8.91 3.33 -18.46
N HIS A 768 9.00 4.05 -19.57
CA HIS A 768 10.02 3.90 -20.60
C HIS A 768 10.96 5.10 -20.54
N VAL A 769 12.27 4.83 -20.40
CA VAL A 769 13.29 5.87 -20.26
C VAL A 769 14.64 5.41 -20.79
N GLU A 770 15.31 6.32 -21.51
CA GLU A 770 16.71 6.22 -21.89
C GLU A 770 17.53 7.28 -21.17
N VAL A 771 18.66 6.88 -20.60
CA VAL A 771 19.54 7.78 -19.84
C VAL A 771 20.96 7.66 -20.39
N PRO A 772 21.70 8.78 -20.53
CA PRO A 772 23.11 8.73 -20.89
C PRO A 772 23.91 7.85 -19.93
N SER A 773 24.82 7.02 -20.45
CA SER A 773 25.71 6.19 -19.63
C SER A 773 26.66 7.01 -18.75
N THR A 774 26.87 8.29 -19.08
CA THR A 774 27.78 9.19 -18.38
C THR A 774 27.15 10.57 -18.18
N ILE A 775 27.19 11.06 -16.94
CA ILE A 775 26.78 12.40 -16.55
C ILE A 775 28.02 13.18 -16.10
N TYR A 776 28.29 14.31 -16.75
CA TYR A 776 29.35 15.23 -16.41
C TYR A 776 28.85 16.24 -15.38
N ARG A 777 29.59 16.38 -14.28
CA ARG A 777 29.28 17.37 -13.23
C ARG A 777 29.26 18.78 -13.84
N GLY A 778 28.29 19.59 -13.42
CA GLY A 778 28.17 20.98 -13.89
C GLY A 778 27.59 21.12 -15.30
N ARG A 779 27.04 20.05 -15.89
CA ARG A 779 26.29 20.10 -17.16
C ARG A 779 24.81 19.83 -16.93
N GLU A 780 24.00 20.33 -17.85
CA GLU A 780 22.57 20.09 -17.89
C GLU A 780 22.25 18.80 -18.67
N TYR A 781 21.25 18.05 -18.21
CA TYR A 781 20.70 16.90 -18.92
C TYR A 781 19.17 16.92 -18.87
N ALA A 782 18.54 17.01 -20.05
CA ALA A 782 17.11 16.77 -20.21
C ALA A 782 16.87 15.29 -20.52
N ILE A 783 16.03 14.63 -19.72
CA ILE A 783 15.69 13.21 -19.83
C ILE A 783 14.17 13.13 -20.02
N THR A 784 13.76 12.50 -21.12
CA THR A 784 12.35 12.27 -21.41
C THR A 784 11.91 10.90 -20.88
N LEU A 785 10.74 10.89 -20.24
CA LEU A 785 10.07 9.73 -19.69
C LEU A 785 8.77 9.53 -20.45
N GLU A 786 8.57 8.34 -20.98
CA GLU A 786 7.31 7.92 -21.59
C GLU A 786 6.56 6.99 -20.62
N LEU A 787 5.34 7.37 -20.25
CA LEU A 787 4.42 6.60 -19.45
C LEU A 787 3.35 6.00 -20.37
N THR A 788 3.24 4.67 -20.35
CA THR A 788 2.20 3.96 -21.11
C THR A 788 1.34 3.08 -20.21
N ASP A 789 0.17 2.66 -20.69
CA ASP A 789 -0.52 1.49 -20.14
C ASP A 789 0.18 0.18 -20.59
N LYS A 790 -0.32 -0.97 -20.13
CA LYS A 790 0.20 -2.29 -20.54
C LYS A 790 0.00 -2.61 -22.03
N ALA A 791 -0.94 -1.93 -22.70
CA ALA A 791 -1.18 -2.08 -24.13
C ALA A 791 -0.27 -1.17 -24.98
N GLY A 792 0.53 -0.31 -24.35
CA GLY A 792 1.43 0.64 -25.00
C GLY A 792 0.79 1.96 -25.40
N ASN A 793 -0.43 2.26 -24.94
CA ASN A 793 -1.05 3.58 -25.17
C ASN A 793 -0.51 4.60 -24.17
N PRO A 794 -0.41 5.89 -24.52
CA PRO A 794 -0.01 6.95 -23.58
C PRO A 794 -0.87 6.93 -22.32
N TYR A 795 -0.23 6.93 -21.15
CA TYR A 795 -0.90 6.90 -19.86
C TYR A 795 -1.52 8.27 -19.58
N PRO A 796 -2.82 8.37 -19.20
CA PRO A 796 -3.46 9.67 -19.07
C PRO A 796 -2.84 10.54 -17.98
N ASN A 797 -2.45 11.77 -18.33
CA ASN A 797 -1.78 12.69 -17.41
C ASN A 797 -2.70 13.11 -16.25
N GLU A 798 -4.01 13.15 -16.47
CA GLU A 798 -4.99 13.46 -15.41
C GLU A 798 -4.97 12.44 -14.25
N PHE A 799 -4.60 11.20 -14.55
CA PHE A 799 -4.46 10.11 -13.60
C PHE A 799 -3.08 10.06 -12.93
N VAL A 800 -2.11 10.85 -13.38
CA VAL A 800 -0.79 10.92 -12.73
C VAL A 800 -0.85 11.90 -11.57
N GLU A 801 -0.48 11.46 -10.37
CA GLU A 801 -0.33 12.33 -9.19
C GLU A 801 0.97 13.14 -9.31
N PHE A 802 2.08 12.46 -9.59
CA PHE A 802 3.36 13.08 -9.92
C PHE A 802 4.32 12.07 -10.57
N VAL A 803 5.33 12.60 -11.25
CA VAL A 803 6.52 11.85 -11.65
C VAL A 803 7.73 12.49 -10.97
N SER A 804 8.54 11.68 -10.32
CA SER A 804 9.73 12.11 -9.58
C SER A 804 10.94 11.25 -9.90
N TYR A 805 12.10 11.69 -9.43
CA TYR A 805 13.33 10.95 -9.55
C TYR A 805 14.17 11.06 -8.29
N VAL A 806 14.98 10.02 -8.07
CA VAL A 806 15.98 9.95 -7.00
C VAL A 806 17.31 9.51 -7.59
N VAL A 807 18.36 10.30 -7.41
CA VAL A 807 19.75 9.96 -7.76
C VAL A 807 20.49 9.53 -6.50
N ILE A 808 20.85 8.25 -6.44
CA ILE A 808 21.62 7.65 -5.36
C ILE A 808 23.08 7.61 -5.79
N HIS A 809 23.95 8.30 -5.07
CA HIS A 809 25.40 8.32 -5.33
C HIS A 809 26.19 8.18 -4.03
N GLU A 810 27.51 8.01 -4.12
CA GLU A 810 28.37 7.79 -2.96
C GLU A 810 28.23 8.90 -1.90
N GLY A 811 28.18 10.17 -2.33
CA GLY A 811 28.03 11.33 -1.44
C GLY A 811 26.63 11.60 -0.90
N GLY A 812 25.59 10.87 -1.31
CA GLY A 812 24.24 11.07 -0.78
C GLY A 812 23.12 10.75 -1.77
N ILE A 813 21.97 11.37 -1.53
CA ILE A 813 20.75 11.23 -2.34
C ILE A 813 20.34 12.63 -2.81
N LEU A 814 20.03 12.77 -4.10
CA LEU A 814 19.36 13.94 -4.66
C LEU A 814 18.01 13.53 -5.21
N SER A 815 17.02 14.41 -5.16
CA SER A 815 15.68 14.14 -5.69
C SER A 815 15.10 15.36 -6.41
N GLY A 816 14.11 15.12 -7.27
CA GLY A 816 13.37 16.17 -7.95
C GLY A 816 12.10 15.64 -8.61
N LYS A 817 11.38 16.52 -9.31
CA LYS A 817 10.14 16.19 -10.03
C LYS A 817 10.32 16.38 -11.54
N ALA A 818 9.64 15.55 -12.31
CA ALA A 818 9.48 15.74 -13.74
C ALA A 818 8.22 16.58 -14.04
N THR A 819 8.21 17.25 -15.17
CA THR A 819 7.10 18.09 -15.65
C THR A 819 6.45 17.48 -16.89
N PRO A 820 5.12 17.57 -17.06
CA PRO A 820 4.46 17.00 -18.24
C PRO A 820 4.82 17.81 -19.50
N LEU A 821 5.16 17.12 -20.59
CA LEU A 821 5.39 17.68 -21.92
C LEU A 821 4.17 17.50 -22.83
N ALA A 822 3.59 16.30 -22.83
CA ALA A 822 2.41 15.91 -23.60
C ALA A 822 1.75 14.71 -22.91
N GLU A 823 0.65 14.20 -23.47
CA GLU A 823 -0.02 13.02 -22.93
C GLU A 823 0.94 11.83 -22.82
N GLY A 824 1.10 11.28 -21.61
CA GLY A 824 2.04 10.19 -21.34
C GLY A 824 3.52 10.59 -21.45
N LEU A 825 3.89 11.84 -21.74
CA LEU A 825 5.29 12.27 -21.88
C LEU A 825 5.67 13.29 -20.81
N TRP A 826 6.77 13.01 -20.12
CA TRP A 826 7.29 13.81 -19.01
C TRP A 826 8.76 14.13 -19.23
N GLU A 827 9.20 15.31 -18.77
CA GLU A 827 10.58 15.75 -18.84
C GLU A 827 11.15 16.00 -17.47
N LEU A 828 12.39 15.57 -17.32
CA LEU A 828 13.21 15.79 -16.14
C LEU A 828 14.47 16.51 -16.56
N VAL A 829 14.85 17.55 -15.82
CA VAL A 829 16.07 18.31 -16.10
C VAL A 829 17.01 18.22 -14.91
N LEU A 830 18.15 17.55 -15.10
CA LEU A 830 19.27 17.60 -14.16
C LEU A 830 20.07 18.87 -14.46
N THR A 831 19.84 19.94 -13.69
CA THR A 831 20.52 21.22 -13.91
C THR A 831 22.02 21.12 -13.60
N PRO A 832 22.85 22.04 -14.13
CA PRO A 832 24.28 22.12 -13.79
C PRO A 832 24.56 22.15 -12.29
N GLU A 833 23.72 22.83 -11.50
CA GLU A 833 23.84 22.92 -10.05
C GLU A 833 23.58 21.57 -9.37
N LEU A 834 22.61 20.80 -9.88
CA LEU A 834 22.31 19.46 -9.36
C LEU A 834 23.41 18.47 -9.73
N THR A 835 23.83 18.42 -11.00
CA THR A 835 24.91 17.52 -11.42
C THR A 835 26.24 17.90 -10.78
N GLY A 836 26.46 19.17 -10.47
CA GLY A 836 27.62 19.65 -9.71
C GLY A 836 27.73 19.06 -8.30
N LYS A 837 26.60 18.73 -7.64
CA LYS A 837 26.56 18.13 -6.30
C LYS A 837 26.84 16.62 -6.28
N LEU A 838 26.75 15.96 -7.44
CA LEU A 838 26.97 14.51 -7.54
C LEU A 838 28.45 14.16 -7.31
N SER A 839 28.69 13.06 -6.61
CA SER A 839 30.03 12.49 -6.42
C SER A 839 30.49 11.76 -7.69
N VAL A 840 31.77 11.86 -8.01
CA VAL A 840 32.39 11.06 -9.08
C VAL A 840 32.27 9.57 -8.73
N GLY A 841 31.88 8.73 -9.69
CA GLY A 841 31.69 7.30 -9.48
C GLY A 841 30.38 6.80 -10.09
N VAL A 842 29.93 5.63 -9.65
CA VAL A 842 28.66 5.04 -10.08
C VAL A 842 27.50 5.67 -9.31
N ALA A 843 26.45 6.07 -10.01
CA ALA A 843 25.19 6.50 -9.44
C ALA A 843 24.03 5.71 -10.03
N GLU A 844 22.95 5.56 -9.27
CA GLU A 844 21.69 4.99 -9.71
C GLU A 844 20.63 6.09 -9.77
N ILE A 845 19.93 6.20 -10.88
CA ILE A 845 18.76 7.07 -11.04
C ILE A 845 17.52 6.20 -11.01
N ARG A 846 16.64 6.42 -10.02
CA ARG A 846 15.31 5.82 -9.95
C ARG A 846 14.28 6.83 -10.43
N PHE A 847 13.50 6.47 -11.43
CA PHE A 847 12.33 7.21 -11.91
C PHE A 847 11.09 6.61 -11.27
N ILE A 848 10.22 7.46 -10.73
CA ILE A 848 9.06 7.06 -9.94
C ILE A 848 7.83 7.76 -10.51
N ALA A 849 6.82 7.00 -10.92
CA ALA A 849 5.52 7.52 -11.34
C ALA A 849 4.45 7.05 -10.36
N VAL A 850 3.70 8.00 -9.78
CA VAL A 850 2.59 7.72 -8.86
C VAL A 850 1.29 8.10 -9.54
N SER A 851 0.33 7.18 -9.55
CA SER A 851 -1.00 7.35 -10.14
C SER A 851 -2.03 7.65 -9.05
N LYS A 852 -3.01 8.49 -9.36
CA LYS A 852 -4.16 8.75 -8.50
C LYS A 852 -5.08 7.52 -8.42
N ILE A 853 -5.15 6.75 -9.51
CA ILE A 853 -6.04 5.59 -9.68
C ILE A 853 -5.30 4.25 -9.54
N ILE A 854 -4.05 4.23 -9.07
CA ILE A 854 -3.30 3.02 -8.72
C ILE A 854 -2.40 3.30 -7.53
N GLY A 855 -2.47 2.47 -6.49
CA GLY A 855 -1.67 2.62 -5.29
C GLY A 855 -0.25 2.12 -5.39
N LEU A 856 0.06 1.31 -6.41
CA LEU A 856 1.42 0.84 -6.68
C LEU A 856 2.21 1.92 -7.44
N PRO A 857 3.30 2.48 -6.87
CA PRO A 857 4.20 3.33 -7.62
C PRO A 857 4.94 2.50 -8.68
N SER A 858 5.03 3.03 -9.89
CA SER A 858 5.89 2.47 -10.93
C SER A 858 7.29 3.00 -10.75
N ILE A 859 8.28 2.11 -10.69
CA ILE A 859 9.68 2.46 -10.44
C ILE A 859 10.55 1.83 -11.52
N GLU A 860 11.38 2.63 -12.18
CA GLU A 860 12.38 2.18 -13.15
C GLU A 860 13.76 2.71 -12.73
N ALA A 861 14.78 1.86 -12.69
CA ALA A 861 16.13 2.22 -12.23
C ALA A 861 17.15 2.13 -13.38
N LYS A 862 18.04 3.12 -13.48
CA LYS A 862 19.15 3.16 -14.44
C LYS A 862 20.46 3.48 -13.74
N THR A 863 21.52 2.77 -14.08
CA THR A 863 22.88 3.05 -13.59
C THR A 863 23.62 3.98 -14.54
N VAL A 864 24.28 5.00 -13.99
CA VAL A 864 25.05 6.00 -14.73
C VAL A 864 26.42 6.21 -14.07
N THR A 865 27.41 6.62 -14.86
CA THR A 865 28.72 7.03 -14.33
C THR A 865 28.78 8.55 -14.23
N ILE A 866 29.04 9.07 -13.04
CA ILE A 866 29.28 10.49 -12.79
C ILE A 866 30.77 10.78 -12.92
N THR A 867 31.14 11.79 -13.72
CA THR A 867 32.54 12.21 -13.88
C THR A 867 32.68 13.72 -14.04
N ILE A 868 33.90 14.23 -13.98
CA ILE A 868 34.22 15.65 -14.19
C ILE A 868 34.35 15.91 -15.71
N PRO A 869 33.91 17.07 -16.23
CA PRO A 869 34.13 17.43 -17.62
C PRO A 869 35.61 17.33 -18.02
N PRO A 870 35.95 16.76 -19.19
CA PRO A 870 37.34 16.63 -19.62
C PRO A 870 38.11 17.96 -19.60
N GLU A 871 37.44 19.08 -19.91
CA GLU A 871 38.06 20.41 -19.92
C GLU A 871 38.56 20.85 -18.52
N GLN A 872 37.82 20.53 -17.46
CA GLN A 872 38.21 20.86 -16.08
C GLN A 872 39.38 19.98 -15.60
N ILE A 873 39.44 18.72 -16.03
CA ILE A 873 40.59 17.83 -15.76
C ILE A 873 41.86 18.44 -16.36
N PHE A 874 41.79 19.00 -17.58
CA PHE A 874 42.92 19.68 -18.21
C PHE A 874 43.36 20.94 -17.44
N GLU A 875 42.43 21.76 -16.97
CA GLU A 875 42.76 22.93 -16.14
C GLU A 875 43.43 22.53 -14.82
N GLU A 876 42.96 21.45 -14.20
CA GLU A 876 43.51 20.96 -12.94
C GLU A 876 44.92 20.39 -13.11
N ILE A 877 45.16 19.64 -14.18
CA ILE A 877 46.50 19.18 -14.58
C ILE A 877 47.42 20.38 -14.82
N THR A 878 46.95 21.40 -15.55
CA THR A 878 47.74 22.62 -15.84
C THR A 878 48.07 23.40 -14.56
N ARG A 879 47.14 23.46 -13.60
CA ARG A 879 47.36 24.09 -12.29
C ARG A 879 48.41 23.33 -11.47
N VAL A 880 48.33 22.00 -11.45
CA VAL A 880 49.31 21.14 -10.77
C VAL A 880 50.69 21.29 -11.41
N GLN A 881 50.77 21.35 -12.74
CA GLN A 881 52.02 21.62 -13.46
C GLN A 881 52.64 22.96 -13.03
N ARG A 882 51.89 24.06 -13.02
CA ARG A 882 52.42 25.37 -12.57
C ARG A 882 52.87 25.36 -11.11
N SER A 883 52.11 24.73 -10.23
CA SER A 883 52.47 24.60 -8.81
C SER A 883 53.81 23.84 -8.66
N LEU A 884 53.98 22.76 -9.43
CA LEU A 884 55.21 21.98 -9.43
C LEU A 884 56.39 22.80 -9.97
N GLU A 885 56.21 23.53 -11.06
CA GLU A 885 57.23 24.44 -11.61
C GLU A 885 57.66 25.52 -10.60
N GLU A 886 56.71 26.08 -9.86
CA GLU A 886 56.97 27.13 -8.88
C GLU A 886 57.66 26.59 -7.61
N GLN A 887 57.29 25.38 -7.17
CA GLN A 887 58.01 24.65 -6.13
C GLN A 887 59.45 24.32 -6.55
N MET A 888 59.64 23.84 -7.79
CA MET A 888 60.98 23.58 -8.34
C MET A 888 61.84 24.84 -8.34
N ARG A 889 61.26 25.97 -8.75
CA ARG A 889 61.96 27.27 -8.78
C ARG A 889 62.33 27.75 -7.37
N THR A 890 61.49 27.47 -6.39
CA THR A 890 61.73 27.78 -4.97
C THR A 890 62.86 26.94 -4.39
N VAL A 891 62.88 25.64 -4.69
CA VAL A 891 63.97 24.72 -4.30
C VAL A 891 65.29 25.14 -4.92
N GLN A 892 65.28 25.52 -6.20
CA GLN A 892 66.47 25.97 -6.91
C GLN A 892 67.05 27.25 -6.28
N LYS A 893 66.21 28.22 -5.95
CA LYS A 893 66.62 29.46 -5.27
C LYS A 893 67.13 29.20 -3.85
N SER A 894 66.49 28.30 -3.10
CA SER A 894 66.94 27.90 -1.77
C SER A 894 68.33 27.26 -1.80
N LEU A 895 68.60 26.43 -2.82
CA LEU A 895 69.90 25.83 -3.04
C LEU A 895 70.96 26.88 -3.37
N GLU A 896 70.66 27.86 -4.24
CA GLU A 896 71.55 28.98 -4.54
C GLU A 896 71.88 29.83 -3.31
N GLU A 897 70.88 30.11 -2.47
CA GLU A 897 71.08 30.85 -1.23
C GLU A 897 71.88 30.07 -0.18
N GLN A 898 71.67 28.75 -0.09
CA GLN A 898 72.49 27.89 0.77
C GLN A 898 73.94 27.82 0.28
N MET A 899 74.15 27.72 -1.04
CA MET A 899 75.49 27.77 -1.64
C MET A 899 76.18 29.11 -1.36
N ALA A 900 75.46 30.22 -1.43
CA ALA A 900 76.00 31.55 -1.14
C ALA A 900 76.38 31.70 0.35
N ARG A 901 75.51 31.26 1.26
CA ARG A 901 75.79 31.26 2.71
C ARG A 901 76.98 30.38 3.07
N MET A 902 77.06 29.19 2.49
CA MET A 902 78.18 28.27 2.72
C MET A 902 79.50 28.85 2.21
N ARG A 903 79.51 29.54 1.06
CA ARG A 903 80.69 30.29 0.58
C ARG A 903 81.10 31.41 1.53
N GLU A 904 80.13 32.16 2.06
CA GLU A 904 80.39 33.26 3.00
C GLU A 904 80.95 32.75 4.34
N GLU A 905 80.41 31.64 4.84
CA GLU A 905 80.80 31.02 6.11
C GLU A 905 82.21 30.38 6.03
N ILE A 906 82.54 29.75 4.89
CA ILE A 906 83.90 29.27 4.58
C ILE A 906 84.89 30.44 4.53
N THR A 907 84.49 31.58 3.97
CA THR A 907 85.33 32.78 3.87
C THR A 907 85.53 33.46 5.23
N LYS A 908 84.55 33.39 6.13
CA LYS A 908 84.61 33.96 7.49
C LYS A 908 85.42 33.11 8.47
N THR A 909 85.41 31.79 8.33
CA THR A 909 85.98 30.87 9.33
C THR A 909 87.49 30.67 9.17
N LEU A 910 88.07 31.02 8.02
CA LEU A 910 89.46 30.71 7.67
C LEU A 910 90.31 31.97 7.47
N GLY A 911 90.72 32.56 8.60
CA GLY A 911 91.82 33.53 8.64
C GLY A 911 93.19 32.85 8.63
N LEU A 912 93.97 33.13 7.57
CA LEU A 912 95.43 33.04 7.43
C LEU A 912 96.19 31.95 8.23
N ALA A 913 96.22 30.71 7.72
CA ALA A 913 97.40 29.87 7.50
C ALA A 913 96.95 28.46 7.04
N VAL A 914 97.83 27.74 6.33
CA VAL A 914 97.71 26.34 5.83
C VAL A 914 97.28 26.23 4.35
N ALA A 915 98.20 26.54 3.44
CA ALA A 915 97.97 26.50 1.99
C ALA A 915 97.90 25.08 1.36
N SER A 916 98.37 24.01 2.02
CA SER A 916 98.39 22.66 1.40
C SER A 916 97.18 21.78 1.72
N ALA A 917 96.53 21.94 2.89
CA ALA A 917 95.27 21.25 3.19
C ALA A 917 94.07 21.85 2.41
N ILE A 918 94.20 23.11 1.98
CA ILE A 918 93.17 23.86 1.22
C ILE A 918 93.00 23.32 -0.20
N GLU A 919 94.06 22.80 -0.83
CA GLU A 919 94.01 22.36 -2.22
C GLU A 919 93.35 20.97 -2.37
N ASP A 920 93.66 20.05 -1.45
CA ASP A 920 93.06 18.69 -1.44
C ASP A 920 91.61 18.69 -0.92
N LEU A 921 91.31 19.49 0.10
CA LEU A 921 89.91 19.66 0.56
C LEU A 921 89.09 20.42 -0.49
N GLY A 922 89.69 21.42 -1.16
CA GLY A 922 89.06 22.14 -2.27
C GLY A 922 88.74 21.25 -3.46
N ARG A 923 89.63 20.32 -3.83
CA ARG A 923 89.35 19.31 -4.87
C ARG A 923 88.29 18.32 -4.44
N THR A 924 88.37 17.77 -3.24
CA THR A 924 87.41 16.77 -2.76
C THR A 924 86.00 17.36 -2.64
N ILE A 925 85.88 18.61 -2.17
CA ILE A 925 84.60 19.34 -2.12
C ILE A 925 84.13 19.72 -3.53
N SER A 926 85.02 20.14 -4.43
CA SER A 926 84.66 20.45 -5.81
C SER A 926 84.17 19.20 -6.56
N ASP A 927 84.78 18.04 -6.31
CA ASP A 927 84.37 16.77 -6.92
C ASP A 927 83.05 16.27 -6.32
N ALA A 928 82.85 16.40 -5.02
CA ALA A 928 81.56 16.12 -4.37
C ALA A 928 80.46 17.09 -4.86
N MET A 929 80.76 18.37 -5.04
CA MET A 929 79.85 19.36 -5.60
C MET A 929 79.52 19.09 -7.07
N ASN A 930 80.49 18.68 -7.87
CA ASN A 930 80.27 18.28 -9.26
C ASN A 930 79.44 16.98 -9.34
N ALA A 931 79.65 16.04 -8.42
CA ALA A 931 78.85 14.83 -8.31
C ALA A 931 77.40 15.12 -7.89
N ILE A 932 77.18 15.98 -6.90
CA ILE A 932 75.83 16.40 -6.47
C ILE A 932 75.13 17.19 -7.58
N THR A 933 75.82 18.13 -8.23
CA THR A 933 75.29 18.89 -9.37
C THR A 933 74.97 17.96 -10.55
N GLY A 934 75.79 16.94 -10.78
CA GLY A 934 75.55 15.89 -11.76
C GLY A 934 74.34 15.01 -11.42
N GLN A 935 74.18 14.62 -10.16
CA GLN A 935 73.03 13.82 -9.70
C GLN A 935 71.72 14.62 -9.73
N VAL A 936 71.74 15.88 -9.31
CA VAL A 936 70.60 16.80 -9.38
C VAL A 936 70.27 17.11 -10.84
N GLY A 937 71.27 17.33 -11.70
CA GLY A 937 71.08 17.47 -13.15
C GLY A 937 70.48 16.22 -13.80
N THR A 938 70.91 15.03 -13.36
CA THR A 938 70.35 13.75 -13.84
C THR A 938 68.90 13.57 -13.38
N ALA A 939 68.59 13.87 -12.12
CA ALA A 939 67.22 13.85 -11.60
C ALA A 939 66.33 14.88 -12.31
N MET A 940 66.82 16.09 -12.57
CA MET A 940 66.10 17.11 -13.34
C MET A 940 65.89 16.69 -14.80
N ASN A 941 66.84 15.99 -15.42
CA ASN A 941 66.67 15.44 -16.76
C ASN A 941 65.65 14.31 -16.79
N VAL A 942 65.62 13.43 -15.77
CA VAL A 942 64.61 12.36 -15.66
C VAL A 942 63.22 12.96 -15.46
N ILE A 943 63.08 13.97 -14.58
CA ILE A 943 61.82 14.68 -14.36
C ILE A 943 61.38 15.42 -15.63
N SER A 944 62.29 16.14 -16.29
CA SER A 944 61.98 16.82 -17.56
C SER A 944 61.61 15.83 -18.67
N SER A 945 62.24 14.65 -18.70
CA SER A 945 61.91 13.58 -19.65
C SER A 945 60.52 13.00 -19.37
N ALA A 946 60.19 12.78 -18.10
CA ALA A 946 58.87 12.32 -17.69
C ALA A 946 57.78 13.36 -17.98
N VAL A 947 58.04 14.64 -17.71
CA VAL A 947 57.14 15.76 -18.05
C VAL A 947 56.94 15.84 -19.56
N ASN A 948 58.02 15.75 -20.35
CA ASN A 948 57.94 15.77 -21.81
C ASN A 948 57.25 14.52 -22.39
N ALA A 949 57.39 13.36 -21.75
CA ALA A 949 56.67 12.14 -22.13
C ALA A 949 55.17 12.27 -21.85
N THR A 950 54.80 12.78 -20.67
CA THR A 950 53.40 13.08 -20.32
C THR A 950 52.82 14.13 -21.26
N GLN A 951 53.58 15.18 -21.61
CA GLN A 951 53.16 16.19 -22.56
C GLN A 951 52.90 15.60 -23.95
N ARG A 952 53.76 14.69 -24.43
CA ARG A 952 53.52 13.97 -25.69
C ARG A 952 52.28 13.10 -25.64
N SER A 953 52.07 12.33 -24.56
CA SER A 953 50.85 11.52 -24.42
C SER A 953 49.59 12.38 -24.39
N VAL A 954 49.66 13.57 -23.78
CA VAL A 954 48.57 14.56 -23.78
C VAL A 954 48.33 15.12 -25.18
N ASP A 955 49.37 15.46 -25.93
CA ASP A 955 49.26 15.99 -27.30
C ASP A 955 48.77 14.92 -28.29
N GLU A 956 49.16 13.66 -28.09
CA GLU A 956 48.65 12.50 -28.84
C GLU A 956 47.17 12.25 -28.53
N ALA A 957 46.77 12.29 -27.26
CA ALA A 957 45.37 12.19 -26.87
C ALA A 957 44.52 13.33 -27.44
N LYS A 958 45.05 14.57 -27.42
CA LYS A 958 44.40 15.74 -28.03
C LYS A 958 44.21 15.56 -29.54
N SER A 959 45.23 15.03 -30.22
CA SER A 959 45.17 14.76 -31.67
C SER A 959 44.16 13.66 -32.00
N SER A 960 44.10 12.59 -31.18
CA SER A 960 43.13 11.51 -31.31
C SER A 960 41.69 12.01 -31.11
N ILE A 961 41.45 12.80 -30.07
CA ILE A 961 40.14 13.40 -29.79
C ILE A 961 39.73 14.36 -30.92
N GLN A 962 40.65 15.16 -31.46
CA GLN A 962 40.36 16.02 -32.61
C GLN A 962 40.04 15.23 -33.88
N ALA A 963 40.69 14.09 -34.10
CA ALA A 963 40.37 13.18 -35.20
C ALA A 963 38.98 12.56 -35.04
N GLU A 964 38.61 12.10 -33.83
CA GLU A 964 37.28 11.60 -33.53
C GLU A 964 36.20 12.67 -33.70
N ILE A 965 36.41 13.89 -33.17
CA ILE A 965 35.48 15.02 -33.35
C ILE A 965 35.31 15.36 -34.83
N SER A 966 36.38 15.25 -35.63
CA SER A 966 36.31 15.48 -37.08
C SER A 966 35.54 14.35 -37.79
N GLY A 967 35.72 13.10 -37.35
CA GLY A 967 34.93 11.94 -37.78
C GLY A 967 33.46 12.11 -37.46
N VAL A 968 33.11 12.45 -36.22
CA VAL A 968 31.73 12.72 -35.80
C VAL A 968 31.14 13.89 -36.59
N LYS A 969 31.89 14.97 -36.86
CA LYS A 969 31.41 16.06 -37.73
C LYS A 969 31.18 15.62 -39.17
N SER A 970 32.02 14.73 -39.70
CA SER A 970 31.84 14.13 -41.02
C SER A 970 30.57 13.27 -41.06
N ASP A 971 30.37 12.43 -40.04
CA ASP A 971 29.20 11.57 -39.91
C ASP A 971 27.93 12.40 -39.75
N LEU A 972 27.97 13.46 -38.93
CA LEU A 972 26.86 14.40 -38.74
C LEU A 972 26.50 15.11 -40.05
N ARG A 973 27.49 15.52 -40.86
CA ARG A 973 27.25 16.07 -42.20
C ARG A 973 26.67 15.03 -43.16
N SER A 974 27.10 13.77 -43.07
CA SER A 974 26.53 12.68 -43.87
C SER A 974 25.07 12.40 -43.49
N VAL A 975 24.73 12.52 -42.21
CA VAL A 975 23.37 12.38 -41.68
C VAL A 975 22.54 13.58 -42.09
N GLU A 976 23.06 14.81 -42.00
CA GLU A 976 22.39 16.01 -42.49
C GLU A 976 22.12 15.94 -44.00
N THR A 977 23.06 15.40 -44.78
CA THR A 977 22.90 15.20 -46.22
C THR A 977 21.84 14.15 -46.52
N ARG A 978 21.86 13.00 -45.82
CA ARG A 978 20.83 11.95 -45.93
C ARG A 978 19.44 12.46 -45.54
N LEU A 979 19.34 13.21 -44.44
CA LEU A 979 18.09 13.84 -44.01
C LEU A 979 17.58 14.87 -45.03
N ARG A 980 18.47 15.63 -45.69
CA ARG A 980 18.07 16.53 -46.78
C ARG A 980 17.59 15.77 -48.02
N GLU A 981 18.25 14.68 -48.40
CA GLU A 981 17.81 13.81 -49.50
C GLU A 981 16.47 13.15 -49.19
N GLU A 982 16.28 12.60 -47.98
CA GLU A 982 15.00 12.04 -47.53
C GLU A 982 13.90 13.09 -47.48
N ASN A 983 14.20 14.32 -47.08
CA ASN A 983 13.24 15.42 -47.06
C ASN A 983 12.88 15.91 -48.48
N GLU A 984 13.82 15.87 -49.43
CA GLU A 984 13.52 16.10 -50.86
C GLU A 984 12.68 14.97 -51.48
N ILE A 985 12.97 13.71 -51.14
CA ILE A 985 12.16 12.55 -51.56
C ILE A 985 10.75 12.68 -50.98
N THR A 986 10.63 12.98 -49.69
CA THR A 986 9.34 13.18 -49.02
C THR A 986 8.57 14.35 -49.64
N ARG A 987 9.23 15.46 -49.97
CA ARG A 987 8.61 16.57 -50.72
C ARG A 987 8.15 16.16 -52.11
N ARG A 988 8.93 15.34 -52.83
CA ARG A 988 8.55 14.80 -54.14
C ARG A 988 7.34 13.88 -54.03
N ASP A 989 7.32 12.99 -53.05
CA ASP A 989 6.23 12.05 -52.82
C ASP A 989 4.95 12.78 -52.41
N VAL A 990 5.05 13.81 -51.56
CA VAL A 990 3.93 14.70 -51.22
C VAL A 990 3.42 15.47 -52.44
N ALA A 991 4.29 15.93 -53.33
CA ALA A 991 3.90 16.57 -54.59
C ALA A 991 3.27 15.58 -55.59
N ALA A 992 3.74 14.33 -55.63
CA ALA A 992 3.12 13.27 -56.43
C ALA A 992 1.73 12.92 -55.89
N LEU A 993 1.59 12.79 -54.57
CA LEU A 993 0.32 12.58 -53.87
C LEU A 993 -0.66 13.73 -54.12
N SER A 994 -0.21 14.99 -54.07
CA SER A 994 -1.09 16.13 -54.38
C SER A 994 -1.57 16.08 -55.84
N THR A 995 -0.70 15.71 -56.78
CA THR A 995 -1.07 15.54 -58.20
C THR A 995 -2.09 14.41 -58.40
N VAL A 996 -1.94 13.28 -57.70
CA VAL A 996 -2.91 12.18 -57.70
C VAL A 996 -4.23 12.62 -57.08
N VAL A 997 -4.21 13.34 -55.97
CA VAL A 997 -5.41 13.90 -55.33
C VAL A 997 -6.14 14.86 -56.28
N TYR A 998 -5.42 15.75 -56.97
CA TYR A 998 -6.02 16.63 -57.98
C TYR A 998 -6.59 15.86 -59.18
N ALA A 999 -5.94 14.80 -59.64
CA ALA A 999 -6.46 13.94 -60.70
C ALA A 999 -7.74 13.19 -60.27
N VAL A 1000 -7.79 12.69 -59.04
CA VAL A 1000 -8.97 12.05 -58.45
C VAL A 1000 -10.12 13.06 -58.30
N ILE A 1001 -9.84 14.27 -57.80
CA ILE A 1001 -10.83 15.34 -57.71
C ILE A 1001 -11.36 15.70 -59.11
N ALA A 1002 -10.49 15.83 -60.11
CA ALA A 1002 -10.90 16.10 -61.48
C ALA A 1002 -11.79 14.98 -62.06
N LEU A 1003 -11.46 13.71 -61.79
CA LEU A 1003 -12.27 12.54 -62.18
C LEU A 1003 -13.63 12.52 -61.48
N VAL A 1004 -13.69 12.89 -60.20
CA VAL A 1004 -14.94 13.03 -59.45
C VAL A 1004 -15.78 14.17 -60.03
N VAL A 1005 -15.18 15.31 -60.35
CA VAL A 1005 -15.87 16.45 -60.99
C VAL A 1005 -16.38 16.08 -62.39
N VAL A 1006 -15.58 15.40 -63.20
CA VAL A 1006 -16.01 14.91 -64.53
C VAL A 1006 -17.16 13.92 -64.38
N ASN A 1007 -17.09 12.98 -63.45
CA ASN A 1007 -18.20 12.06 -63.17
C ASN A 1007 -19.45 12.79 -62.67
N LEU A 1008 -19.29 13.84 -61.86
CA LEU A 1008 -20.40 14.67 -61.42
C LEU A 1008 -21.04 15.42 -62.60
N VAL A 1009 -20.21 16.02 -63.46
CA VAL A 1009 -20.67 16.76 -64.66
C VAL A 1009 -21.33 15.81 -65.65
N VAL A 1010 -20.75 14.64 -65.91
CA VAL A 1010 -21.37 13.60 -66.75
C VAL A 1010 -22.70 13.15 -66.15
N SER A 1011 -22.77 12.94 -64.84
CA SER A 1011 -24.02 12.57 -64.16
C SER A 1011 -25.07 13.67 -64.26
N ILE A 1012 -24.68 14.94 -64.12
CA ILE A 1012 -25.55 16.11 -64.27
C ILE A 1012 -26.01 16.28 -65.72
N VAL A 1013 -25.13 16.13 -66.71
CA VAL A 1013 -25.47 16.19 -68.15
C VAL A 1013 -26.38 15.02 -68.54
N THR A 1014 -26.18 13.84 -67.96
CA THR A 1014 -27.04 12.67 -68.16
C THR A 1014 -28.41 12.86 -67.51
N LEU A 1015 -28.48 13.58 -66.38
CA LEU A 1015 -29.74 14.01 -65.76
C LEU A 1015 -30.48 15.07 -66.61
N ILE A 1016 -29.75 16.04 -67.19
CA ILE A 1016 -30.33 17.09 -68.03
C ILE A 1016 -30.82 16.53 -69.37
N ARG A 1017 -30.16 15.51 -69.94
CA ARG A 1017 -30.62 14.80 -71.15
C ARG A 1017 -31.81 13.85 -70.92
N ARG A 1018 -32.23 13.63 -69.67
CA ARG A 1018 -33.40 12.81 -69.31
C ARG A 1018 -34.64 13.64 -68.94
N LYS A 1019 -34.64 14.95 -69.19
CA LYS A 1019 -35.84 15.78 -69.24
C LYS A 1019 -36.30 16.00 -70.68
#